data_AF-A0A847Z6G2-F1
#
_entry.id   AF-A0A847Z6G2-F1
#
_cell.length_a   1.000
_cell.length_b   1.000
_cell.length_c   1.000
_cell.angle_alpha   90.00
_cell.angle_beta   90.00
_cell.angle_gamma   90.00
#
_symmetry.space_group_name_H-M   'P 1'
#
loop_
_entity.id
_entity.type
_entity.pdbx_description
1 polymer ?
#
loop_
_entity_poly.entity_id
_entity_poly.type
_entity_poly.pdbx_seq_one_letter_code
_entity_poly.pdbx_strand_id
1 'polypeptide(L)'
;MKKRSPKSALGSGRAEDDEYEITKGVLDGYTTGGEIEITIKNKDVRKSDYENIKHIPRPSHADYASYVKYGVIPSGGGMFSARMTAPVTVAGVICEAYLKSLGITVGARLKTAGDIRDDEINYADVNKDLLDKLNSMTIPMINSKSADKIPAFIEKLRKDKDSSGGAVQCFVAGMHAGLADGLFGSIEAKISELIYSIPAVKAVSFGLGQDFEKSYANEVNDEFYYDENKKVKTYTNNTGGILGGISSGMPIVINVVFKPAPSIERPQRTVDLKTGENTEITVNGRHDVLIALRGLQAVRAYVCIAIADMMLSCKKDKTDVENLRYEIDLLDAQLAELFNKRLNTAAKIGEIKKLRGLETVDKSREYQVINNALFYADEDNKPFVKEYIKHIISLSTKKQKPEFKRLCLIGKNIDYSLSPLIHGIMLDCKKISGAYTLCDMENFELDRFFEDFAYDGANVTIPYKTDVMKYCDRISDEARAIGAVNTIVKKDGLLHGYNTDAYGFEKLLDINKIDVSGKTAVILGSGGAQNAVRYALIKAGANVITASRNNKGDGIISYIELKNIEKINCLINATPLGSGKLKDFCPADDDTICKSDVIIDLNYSPYYSVLLKKGLDKGKKCVNGIDMLIYQAILAERIFLGINAEDLYEKIKTEITKSINRESI
;
A
#
# COMPACT_ATOMS: atom_id res chain seq x y z
N MET A 1 -3.41 23.58 -16.50
CA MET A 1 -2.82 24.35 -17.62
C MET A 1 -1.39 23.93 -17.97
N LYS A 2 -0.38 24.05 -17.08
CA LYS A 2 1.02 23.67 -17.40
C LYS A 2 1.21 22.28 -18.04
N LYS A 3 0.46 21.26 -17.59
CA LYS A 3 0.49 19.89 -18.16
C LYS A 3 -0.15 19.77 -19.55
N ARG A 4 -1.09 20.66 -19.91
CA ARG A 4 -1.78 20.71 -21.22
C ARG A 4 -0.87 21.29 -22.31
N SER A 5 0.00 22.22 -21.91
CA SER A 5 0.97 22.89 -22.78
C SER A 5 2.35 22.88 -22.12
N PRO A 6 3.01 21.70 -22.06
CA PRO A 6 4.35 21.63 -21.48
C PRO A 6 5.32 22.45 -22.33
N LYS A 7 6.00 23.43 -21.72
CA LYS A 7 6.99 24.31 -22.36
C LYS A 7 8.31 23.60 -22.73
N SER A 8 8.30 22.27 -22.86
CA SER A 8 9.47 21.43 -23.13
C SER A 8 9.52 20.97 -24.60
N ALA A 9 10.58 20.26 -24.98
CA ALA A 9 10.73 19.64 -26.30
C ALA A 9 9.62 18.62 -26.66
N LEU A 10 8.66 18.36 -25.77
CA LEU A 10 7.54 17.43 -25.95
C LEU A 10 6.28 18.09 -26.56
N GLY A 11 6.19 19.43 -26.58
CA GLY A 11 5.02 20.16 -27.10
C GLY A 11 5.23 20.83 -28.46
N SER A 12 4.19 21.48 -28.97
CA SER A 12 4.32 22.46 -30.05
C SER A 12 5.28 23.57 -29.64
N GLY A 13 6.09 24.09 -30.56
CA GLY A 13 6.96 25.23 -30.26
C GLY A 13 6.23 26.58 -30.10
N ARG A 14 4.91 26.60 -29.90
CA ARG A 14 4.15 27.80 -29.52
C ARG A 14 4.35 28.06 -28.03
N ALA A 15 4.76 29.27 -27.68
CA ALA A 15 4.95 29.69 -26.29
C ALA A 15 3.68 30.40 -25.79
N GLU A 16 2.55 29.68 -25.71
CA GLU A 16 1.38 30.22 -25.03
C GLU A 16 1.51 29.93 -23.52
N ASP A 17 1.55 30.99 -22.71
CA ASP A 17 1.69 30.87 -21.25
C ASP A 17 0.47 30.21 -20.57
N ASP A 18 -0.65 30.07 -21.30
CA ASP A 18 -1.92 29.51 -20.81
C ASP A 18 -2.38 30.12 -19.48
N GLU A 19 -2.13 31.43 -19.32
CA GLU A 19 -2.63 32.21 -18.19
C GLU A 19 -4.15 32.32 -18.29
N TYR A 20 -4.81 32.10 -17.15
CA TYR A 20 -6.24 32.21 -17.00
C TYR A 20 -6.55 33.15 -15.84
N GLU A 21 -7.68 33.84 -15.95
CA GLU A 21 -8.20 34.74 -14.93
C GLU A 21 -9.63 34.31 -14.61
N ILE A 22 -9.93 34.09 -13.32
CA ILE A 22 -11.29 33.83 -12.85
C ILE A 22 -11.87 35.18 -12.45
N THR A 23 -12.87 35.65 -13.20
CA THR A 23 -13.47 36.99 -13.04
C THR A 23 -14.75 36.98 -12.21
N LYS A 24 -15.37 35.79 -12.03
CA LYS A 24 -16.65 35.62 -11.32
C LYS A 24 -16.75 34.20 -10.71
N GLY A 25 -17.54 34.05 -9.65
CA GLY A 25 -18.00 32.75 -9.15
C GLY A 25 -17.07 32.06 -8.14
N VAL A 26 -15.96 32.68 -7.77
CA VAL A 26 -15.02 32.20 -6.75
C VAL A 26 -14.71 33.30 -5.74
N LEU A 27 -14.85 33.00 -4.44
CA LEU A 27 -14.54 33.89 -3.32
C LEU A 27 -13.66 33.14 -2.32
N ASP A 28 -12.50 33.71 -1.96
CA ASP A 28 -11.55 33.12 -0.99
C ASP A 28 -11.15 31.67 -1.26
N GLY A 29 -11.09 31.28 -2.54
CA GLY A 29 -10.76 29.92 -2.97
C GLY A 29 -11.92 28.94 -2.99
N TYR A 30 -13.15 29.39 -2.71
CA TYR A 30 -14.37 28.58 -2.74
C TYR A 30 -15.31 29.03 -3.87
N THR A 31 -16.00 28.07 -4.48
CA THR A 31 -17.05 28.36 -5.47
C THR A 31 -18.28 28.95 -4.77
N THR A 32 -18.90 29.98 -5.34
CA THR A 32 -20.06 30.65 -4.72
C THR A 32 -21.42 29.99 -5.04
N GLY A 33 -21.43 28.93 -5.85
CA GLY A 33 -22.65 28.27 -6.34
C GLY A 33 -23.31 28.95 -7.55
N GLY A 34 -22.88 30.17 -7.91
CA GLY A 34 -23.27 30.85 -9.14
C GLY A 34 -22.37 30.50 -10.33
N GLU A 35 -22.61 31.16 -11.46
CA GLU A 35 -21.79 31.04 -12.67
C GLU A 35 -20.32 31.41 -12.41
N ILE A 36 -19.40 30.56 -12.88
CA ILE A 36 -17.95 30.78 -12.85
C ILE A 36 -17.51 31.27 -14.22
N GLU A 37 -16.94 32.48 -14.28
CA GLU A 37 -16.42 33.05 -15.52
C GLU A 37 -14.89 32.98 -15.53
N ILE A 38 -14.32 32.44 -16.62
CA ILE A 38 -12.88 32.24 -16.78
C ILE A 38 -12.45 32.76 -18.14
N THR A 39 -11.48 33.66 -18.14
CA THR A 39 -10.91 34.24 -19.36
C THR A 39 -9.50 33.71 -19.59
N ILE A 40 -9.23 33.24 -20.82
CA ILE A 40 -7.90 32.83 -21.27
C ILE A 40 -7.52 33.69 -22.49
N LYS A 41 -6.52 34.56 -22.34
CA LYS A 41 -6.10 35.47 -23.42
C LYS A 41 -5.13 34.78 -24.38
N ASN A 42 -5.34 34.91 -25.68
CA ASN A 42 -4.40 34.44 -26.70
C ASN A 42 -3.38 35.55 -26.98
N LYS A 43 -2.10 35.33 -26.63
CA LYS A 43 -1.01 36.32 -26.80
C LYS A 43 -0.17 36.13 -28.08
N ASP A 44 -0.26 34.97 -28.75
CA ASP A 44 0.61 34.58 -29.88
C ASP A 44 -0.17 34.33 -31.19
N VAL A 45 -1.12 35.22 -31.54
CA VAL A 45 -1.89 35.11 -32.80
C VAL A 45 -1.18 35.86 -33.92
N ARG A 46 -0.56 35.14 -34.85
CA ARG A 46 -0.01 35.70 -36.09
C ARG A 46 -1.00 35.52 -37.25
N LYS A 47 -1.64 36.61 -37.67
CA LYS A 47 -2.62 36.58 -38.78
C LYS A 47 -2.01 36.20 -40.13
N SER A 48 -0.73 36.51 -40.34
CA SER A 48 0.03 36.24 -41.57
C SER A 48 0.16 34.75 -41.92
N ASP A 49 0.16 33.86 -40.93
CA ASP A 49 0.42 32.43 -41.12
C ASP A 49 -0.76 31.70 -41.83
N TYR A 50 -1.91 32.37 -41.98
CA TYR A 50 -3.15 31.76 -42.46
C TYR A 50 -3.76 32.45 -43.69
N GLU A 51 -3.14 33.50 -44.24
CA GLU A 51 -3.70 34.19 -45.43
C GLU A 51 -3.77 33.25 -46.66
N ASN A 52 -2.78 32.36 -46.80
CA ASN A 52 -2.68 31.40 -47.91
C ASN A 52 -3.70 30.23 -47.82
N ILE A 53 -4.51 30.14 -46.76
CA ILE A 53 -5.41 29.00 -46.48
C ILE A 53 -6.89 29.37 -46.69
N LYS A 54 -7.19 30.62 -47.04
CA LYS A 54 -8.57 31.16 -47.05
C LYS A 54 -9.55 30.43 -47.98
N HIS A 55 -9.05 29.82 -49.06
CA HIS A 55 -9.83 29.05 -50.04
C HIS A 55 -9.24 27.66 -50.32
N ILE A 56 -8.16 27.29 -49.63
CA ILE A 56 -7.41 26.05 -49.87
C ILE A 56 -7.56 25.17 -48.62
N PRO A 57 -8.54 24.25 -48.58
CA PRO A 57 -8.77 23.41 -47.41
C PRO A 57 -7.59 22.48 -47.17
N ARG A 58 -7.15 22.37 -45.90
CA ARG A 58 -6.13 21.38 -45.53
C ARG A 58 -6.76 19.98 -45.53
N PRO A 59 -6.11 18.98 -46.15
CA PRO A 59 -6.58 17.60 -46.12
C PRO A 59 -6.81 17.11 -44.70
N SER A 60 -7.91 16.38 -44.47
CA SER A 60 -8.28 15.86 -43.14
C SER A 60 -8.48 16.93 -42.04
N HIS A 61 -8.58 18.21 -42.37
CA HIS A 61 -9.00 19.28 -41.47
C HIS A 61 -10.49 19.62 -41.67
N ALA A 62 -11.08 20.38 -40.73
CA ALA A 62 -12.47 20.84 -40.81
C ALA A 62 -12.72 21.91 -41.89
N ASP A 63 -11.68 22.33 -42.63
CA ASP A 63 -11.72 23.53 -43.48
C ASP A 63 -12.81 23.44 -44.57
N TYR A 64 -12.84 22.34 -45.35
CA TYR A 64 -13.85 22.16 -46.41
C TYR A 64 -15.27 22.05 -45.83
N ALA A 65 -15.46 21.23 -44.79
CA ALA A 65 -16.76 21.06 -44.16
C ALA A 65 -17.28 22.38 -43.55
N SER A 66 -16.38 23.19 -42.96
CA SER A 66 -16.69 24.53 -42.45
C SER A 66 -17.06 25.48 -43.58
N TYR A 67 -16.33 25.45 -44.70
CA TYR A 67 -16.65 26.27 -45.85
C TYR A 67 -18.04 25.94 -46.42
N VAL A 68 -18.37 24.66 -46.58
CA VAL A 68 -19.69 24.24 -47.05
C VAL A 68 -20.80 24.63 -46.06
N LYS A 69 -20.57 24.49 -44.75
CA LYS A 69 -21.59 24.75 -43.72
C LYS A 69 -21.79 26.25 -43.40
N TYR A 70 -20.71 27.02 -43.37
CA TYR A 70 -20.68 28.40 -42.87
C TYR A 70 -20.21 29.43 -43.91
N GLY A 71 -19.83 29.00 -45.12
CA GLY A 71 -19.30 29.87 -46.18
C GLY A 71 -17.88 30.38 -45.94
N VAL A 72 -17.22 29.97 -44.86
CA VAL A 72 -15.89 30.48 -44.48
C VAL A 72 -14.98 29.40 -43.89
N ILE A 73 -13.70 29.48 -44.24
CA ILE A 73 -12.62 28.73 -43.58
C ILE A 73 -12.07 29.61 -42.45
N PRO A 74 -12.26 29.25 -41.17
CA PRO A 74 -11.78 30.06 -40.06
C PRO A 74 -10.26 30.00 -39.94
N SER A 75 -9.60 31.16 -39.80
CA SER A 75 -8.16 31.24 -39.52
C SER A 75 -7.80 30.44 -38.26
N GLY A 76 -6.75 29.62 -38.33
CA GLY A 76 -6.31 28.79 -37.20
C GLY A 76 -7.30 27.69 -36.77
N GLY A 77 -8.35 27.42 -37.57
CA GLY A 77 -9.35 26.39 -37.30
C GLY A 77 -10.55 26.82 -36.45
N GLY A 78 -10.57 28.06 -35.92
CA GLY A 78 -11.71 28.59 -35.15
C GLY A 78 -12.18 27.65 -34.03
N MET A 79 -13.50 27.38 -33.98
CA MET A 79 -14.10 26.48 -32.99
C MET A 79 -13.66 25.01 -33.11
N PHE A 80 -13.07 24.61 -34.24
CA PHE A 80 -12.54 23.25 -34.47
C PHE A 80 -11.08 23.10 -34.00
N SER A 81 -10.48 24.18 -33.49
CA SER A 81 -9.11 24.20 -33.02
C SER A 81 -8.95 23.44 -31.71
N ALA A 82 -7.82 22.74 -31.55
CA ALA A 82 -7.40 22.17 -30.27
C ALA A 82 -7.26 23.22 -29.17
N ARG A 83 -7.20 24.53 -29.50
CA ARG A 83 -7.25 25.63 -28.53
C ARG A 83 -8.53 25.61 -27.69
N MET A 84 -9.66 25.14 -28.24
CA MET A 84 -10.93 25.03 -27.52
C MET A 84 -10.86 24.04 -26.35
N THR A 85 -9.86 23.15 -26.32
CA THR A 85 -9.65 22.28 -25.16
C THR A 85 -9.10 23.04 -23.94
N ALA A 86 -8.53 24.24 -24.11
CA ALA A 86 -8.01 25.06 -23.01
C ALA A 86 -9.10 25.45 -21.98
N PRO A 87 -10.20 26.13 -22.38
CA PRO A 87 -11.27 26.47 -21.43
C PRO A 87 -11.92 25.23 -20.81
N VAL A 88 -12.13 24.17 -21.60
CA VAL A 88 -12.71 22.91 -21.10
C VAL A 88 -11.78 22.21 -20.11
N THR A 89 -10.46 22.30 -20.30
CA THR A 89 -9.48 21.78 -19.33
C THR A 89 -9.61 22.49 -17.99
N VAL A 90 -9.84 23.81 -17.98
CA VAL A 90 -10.02 24.54 -16.72
C VAL A 90 -11.33 24.12 -16.03
N ALA A 91 -12.43 24.05 -16.79
CA ALA A 91 -13.71 23.56 -16.27
C ALA A 91 -13.59 22.14 -15.70
N GLY A 92 -12.91 21.24 -16.41
CA GLY A 92 -12.70 19.87 -15.96
C GLY A 92 -11.83 19.76 -14.70
N VAL A 93 -10.91 20.69 -14.44
CA VAL A 93 -10.16 20.73 -13.18
C VAL A 93 -11.05 21.14 -12.00
N ILE A 94 -12.04 22.02 -12.22
CA ILE A 94 -13.04 22.36 -11.21
C ILE A 94 -13.91 21.13 -10.92
N CYS A 95 -14.37 20.43 -11.96
CA CYS A 95 -15.09 19.16 -11.81
C CYS A 95 -14.23 18.10 -11.11
N GLU A 96 -12.94 17.99 -11.43
CA GLU A 96 -11.99 17.07 -10.78
C GLU A 96 -11.88 17.35 -9.27
N ALA A 97 -11.88 18.63 -8.87
CA ALA A 97 -11.88 19.00 -7.44
C ALA A 97 -13.16 18.56 -6.72
N TYR A 98 -14.33 18.70 -7.37
CA TYR A 98 -15.61 18.20 -6.86
C TYR A 98 -15.61 16.66 -6.76
N LEU A 99 -15.21 15.96 -7.81
CA LEU A 99 -15.16 14.48 -7.80
C LEU A 99 -14.22 13.96 -6.70
N LYS A 100 -13.08 14.65 -6.50
CA LYS A 100 -12.14 14.30 -5.45
C LYS A 100 -12.72 14.43 -4.04
N SER A 101 -13.64 15.37 -3.79
CA SER A 101 -14.33 15.47 -2.49
C SER A 101 -15.34 14.35 -2.27
N LEU A 102 -15.74 13.65 -3.33
CA LEU A 102 -16.56 12.43 -3.27
C LEU A 102 -15.73 11.14 -3.20
N GLY A 103 -14.40 11.24 -3.08
CA GLY A 103 -13.51 10.07 -3.12
C GLY A 103 -13.25 9.51 -4.53
N ILE A 104 -13.74 10.17 -5.58
CA ILE A 104 -13.56 9.74 -6.98
C ILE A 104 -12.27 10.32 -7.53
N THR A 105 -11.44 9.48 -8.13
CA THR A 105 -10.14 9.87 -8.73
C THR A 105 -10.14 9.54 -10.21
N VAL A 106 -9.76 10.52 -11.04
CA VAL A 106 -9.63 10.35 -12.49
C VAL A 106 -8.15 10.41 -12.87
N GLY A 107 -7.68 9.48 -13.69
CA GLY A 107 -6.31 9.44 -14.17
C GLY A 107 -6.23 9.00 -15.61
N ALA A 108 -5.15 9.37 -16.32
CA ALA A 108 -4.99 8.99 -17.71
C ALA A 108 -3.52 8.69 -18.05
N ARG A 109 -3.32 7.81 -19.03
CA ARG A 109 -2.03 7.40 -19.57
C ARG A 109 -1.98 7.45 -21.09
N LEU A 110 -0.79 7.58 -21.63
CA LEU A 110 -0.52 7.39 -23.06
C LEU A 110 -0.39 5.89 -23.31
N LYS A 111 -1.42 5.26 -23.88
CA LYS A 111 -1.42 3.82 -24.18
C LYS A 111 -0.51 3.52 -25.37
N THR A 112 -0.56 4.35 -26.41
CA THR A 112 0.29 4.20 -27.59
C THR A 112 0.71 5.54 -28.22
N ALA A 113 1.87 5.55 -28.87
CA ALA A 113 2.33 6.63 -29.74
C ALA A 113 3.04 6.01 -30.96
N GLY A 114 2.36 6.00 -32.11
CA GLY A 114 2.79 5.20 -33.24
C GLY A 114 2.95 3.74 -32.85
N ASP A 115 4.13 3.17 -33.10
CA ASP A 115 4.46 1.78 -32.75
C ASP A 115 4.89 1.57 -31.29
N ILE A 116 5.08 2.65 -30.52
CA ILE A 116 5.44 2.56 -29.11
C ILE A 116 4.18 2.25 -28.31
N ARG A 117 4.24 1.17 -27.51
CA ARG A 117 3.14 0.71 -26.65
C ARG A 117 3.56 0.73 -25.18
N ASP A 118 2.61 1.10 -24.32
CA ASP A 118 2.72 0.89 -22.88
C ASP A 118 2.37 -0.55 -22.50
N ASP A 119 2.71 -0.96 -21.27
CA ASP A 119 2.34 -2.28 -20.76
C ASP A 119 0.82 -2.37 -20.52
N GLU A 120 0.23 -3.56 -20.62
CA GLU A 120 -1.18 -3.74 -20.27
C GLU A 120 -1.40 -3.64 -18.75
N ILE A 121 -2.61 -3.23 -18.35
CA ILE A 121 -3.01 -3.12 -16.94
C ILE A 121 -4.14 -4.11 -16.69
N ASN A 122 -4.08 -4.83 -15.57
CA ASN A 122 -5.26 -5.48 -15.05
C ASN A 122 -6.26 -4.42 -14.57
N TYR A 123 -7.36 -4.26 -15.30
CA TYR A 123 -8.37 -3.23 -15.04
C TYR A 123 -9.04 -3.35 -13.67
N ALA A 124 -9.01 -4.53 -13.03
CA ALA A 124 -9.53 -4.70 -11.67
C ALA A 124 -8.62 -4.05 -10.61
N ASP A 125 -7.32 -3.94 -10.88
CA ASP A 125 -6.32 -3.41 -9.94
C ASP A 125 -6.18 -1.89 -10.01
N VAL A 126 -6.93 -1.23 -10.91
CA VAL A 126 -6.88 0.23 -11.06
C VAL A 126 -7.45 0.90 -9.81
N ASN A 127 -6.58 1.59 -9.07
CA ASN A 127 -6.92 2.24 -7.81
C ASN A 127 -6.40 3.68 -7.75
N LYS A 128 -6.80 4.41 -6.69
CA LYS A 128 -6.41 5.81 -6.47
C LYS A 128 -4.90 6.04 -6.54
N ASP A 129 -4.10 5.18 -5.90
CA ASP A 129 -2.65 5.34 -5.83
C ASP A 129 -1.99 5.24 -7.20
N LEU A 130 -2.44 4.30 -8.03
CA LEU A 130 -2.01 4.20 -9.42
C LEU A 130 -2.36 5.46 -10.23
N LEU A 131 -3.60 5.96 -10.08
CA LEU A 131 -4.06 7.14 -10.81
C LEU A 131 -3.33 8.42 -10.37
N ASP A 132 -3.10 8.59 -9.07
CA ASP A 132 -2.32 9.71 -8.53
C ASP A 132 -0.87 9.66 -9.03
N LYS A 133 -0.26 8.46 -9.09
CA LYS A 133 1.06 8.25 -9.68
C LYS A 133 1.10 8.67 -11.15
N LEU A 134 0.17 8.17 -11.98
CA LEU A 134 0.09 8.54 -13.41
C LEU A 134 -0.11 10.05 -13.58
N ASN A 135 -0.98 10.64 -12.77
CA ASN A 135 -1.25 12.07 -12.81
C ASN A 135 -0.02 12.92 -12.47
N SER A 136 0.95 12.41 -11.71
CA SER A 136 2.19 13.11 -11.39
C SER A 136 3.24 13.12 -12.52
N MET A 137 3.13 12.20 -13.48
CA MET A 137 4.12 11.99 -14.53
C MET A 137 4.05 13.03 -15.64
N THR A 138 5.20 13.27 -16.30
CA THR A 138 5.27 14.13 -17.50
C THR A 138 4.86 13.40 -18.77
N ILE A 139 5.31 12.14 -18.90
CA ILE A 139 4.89 11.20 -19.95
C ILE A 139 4.22 10.05 -19.20
N PRO A 140 2.89 10.09 -19.02
CA PRO A 140 2.21 9.12 -18.17
C PRO A 140 2.14 7.78 -18.91
N MET A 141 3.14 6.94 -18.68
CA MET A 141 3.22 5.54 -19.11
C MET A 141 3.69 4.72 -17.90
N ILE A 142 3.24 3.48 -17.81
CA ILE A 142 3.65 2.58 -16.74
C ILE A 142 5.06 2.08 -16.97
N ASN A 143 5.36 1.72 -18.22
CA ASN A 143 6.68 1.27 -18.62
C ASN A 143 7.60 2.47 -18.85
N SER A 144 8.53 2.70 -17.92
CA SER A 144 9.51 3.78 -18.03
C SER A 144 10.37 3.66 -19.30
N LYS A 145 10.72 2.44 -19.73
CA LYS A 145 11.51 2.22 -20.96
C LYS A 145 10.73 2.61 -22.22
N SER A 146 9.41 2.47 -22.21
CA SER A 146 8.57 2.97 -23.32
C SER A 146 8.45 4.49 -23.27
N ALA A 147 8.29 5.07 -22.07
CA ALA A 147 8.27 6.52 -21.87
C ALA A 147 9.55 7.20 -22.37
N ASP A 148 10.72 6.61 -22.10
CA ASP A 148 12.03 7.13 -22.49
C ASP A 148 12.23 7.23 -24.02
N LYS A 149 11.46 6.45 -24.80
CA LYS A 149 11.51 6.48 -26.28
C LYS A 149 10.69 7.61 -26.90
N ILE A 150 9.71 8.16 -26.16
CA ILE A 150 8.79 9.17 -26.67
C ILE A 150 9.49 10.46 -27.13
N PRO A 151 10.45 11.04 -26.40
CA PRO A 151 11.15 12.25 -26.86
C PRO A 151 11.86 12.05 -28.20
N ALA A 152 12.60 10.95 -28.36
CA ALA A 152 13.30 10.61 -29.60
C ALA A 152 12.33 10.35 -30.76
N PHE A 153 11.18 9.73 -30.47
CA PHE A 153 10.13 9.53 -31.47
C PHE A 153 9.53 10.86 -31.95
N ILE A 154 9.24 11.79 -31.05
CA ILE A 154 8.77 13.14 -31.38
C ILE A 154 9.82 13.89 -32.22
N GLU A 155 11.10 13.81 -31.86
CA GLU A 155 12.19 14.42 -32.64
C GLU A 155 12.28 13.85 -34.06
N LYS A 156 12.17 12.52 -34.18
CA LYS A 156 12.13 11.84 -35.47
C LYS A 156 10.97 12.36 -36.33
N LEU A 157 9.75 12.44 -35.80
CA LEU A 157 8.58 12.94 -36.54
C LEU A 157 8.80 14.38 -37.04
N ARG A 158 9.40 15.25 -36.21
CA ARG A 158 9.74 16.62 -36.63
C ARG A 158 10.75 16.64 -37.77
N LYS A 159 11.80 15.81 -37.68
CA LYS A 159 12.82 15.68 -38.74
C LYS A 159 12.23 15.16 -40.04
N ASP A 160 11.33 14.18 -39.92
CA ASP A 160 10.62 13.57 -41.05
C ASP A 160 9.49 14.48 -41.59
N LYS A 161 9.25 15.63 -40.95
CA LYS A 161 8.20 16.59 -41.29
C LYS A 161 6.80 15.98 -41.29
N ASP A 162 6.60 14.98 -40.44
CA ASP A 162 5.38 14.17 -40.38
C ASP A 162 4.78 14.17 -38.97
N SER A 163 3.68 13.44 -38.79
CA SER A 163 3.02 13.28 -37.50
C SER A 163 2.57 11.84 -37.27
N SER A 164 2.26 11.51 -36.01
CA SER A 164 1.75 10.19 -35.64
C SER A 164 0.45 10.31 -34.86
N GLY A 165 -0.39 9.29 -35.02
CA GLY A 165 -1.51 9.03 -34.12
C GLY A 165 -1.04 8.40 -32.80
N GLY A 166 -2.01 8.08 -31.96
CA GLY A 166 -1.78 7.41 -30.68
C GLY A 166 -3.08 7.22 -29.91
N ALA A 167 -3.01 6.50 -28.80
CA ALA A 167 -4.15 6.25 -27.94
C ALA A 167 -3.88 6.72 -26.51
N VAL A 168 -4.90 7.31 -25.90
CA VAL A 168 -4.95 7.65 -24.47
C VAL A 168 -5.89 6.66 -23.79
N GLN A 169 -5.51 6.18 -22.62
CA GLN A 169 -6.39 5.38 -21.76
C GLN A 169 -6.67 6.17 -20.48
N CYS A 170 -7.94 6.43 -20.20
CA CYS A 170 -8.42 7.18 -19.05
C CYS A 170 -9.18 6.25 -18.11
N PHE A 171 -9.11 6.54 -16.82
CA PHE A 171 -9.68 5.73 -15.76
C PHE A 171 -10.45 6.59 -14.76
N VAL A 172 -11.51 6.04 -14.20
CA VAL A 172 -12.25 6.62 -13.06
C VAL A 172 -12.32 5.57 -11.95
N ALA A 173 -11.68 5.84 -10.81
CA ALA A 173 -11.70 4.96 -9.64
C ALA A 173 -12.45 5.61 -8.47
N GLY A 174 -13.01 4.79 -7.58
CA GLY A 174 -13.78 5.24 -6.41
C GLY A 174 -15.25 5.54 -6.70
N MET A 175 -15.75 5.18 -7.89
CA MET A 175 -17.16 5.33 -8.24
C MET A 175 -17.99 4.23 -7.56
N HIS A 176 -19.16 4.60 -7.03
CA HIS A 176 -20.12 3.65 -6.46
C HIS A 176 -20.86 2.91 -7.58
N ALA A 177 -21.43 1.74 -7.27
CA ALA A 177 -22.29 1.01 -8.19
C ALA A 177 -23.67 1.71 -8.33
N GLY A 178 -24.30 1.59 -9.50
CA GLY A 178 -25.66 2.09 -9.75
C GLY A 178 -25.78 3.54 -10.19
N LEU A 179 -24.69 4.17 -10.62
CA LEU A 179 -24.69 5.56 -11.11
C LEU A 179 -24.92 5.64 -12.63
N ALA A 180 -25.53 6.75 -13.05
CA ALA A 180 -26.03 7.10 -14.38
C ALA A 180 -27.50 6.69 -14.65
N ASP A 181 -28.10 7.35 -15.64
CA ASP A 181 -29.50 7.13 -16.02
C ASP A 181 -29.61 5.99 -17.06
N GLY A 182 -30.85 5.59 -17.38
CA GLY A 182 -31.15 4.52 -18.33
C GLY A 182 -30.74 4.82 -19.79
N LEU A 183 -31.50 4.28 -20.75
CA LEU A 183 -31.12 4.14 -22.17
C LEU A 183 -30.35 5.30 -22.85
N PHE A 184 -30.69 6.57 -22.59
CA PHE A 184 -30.04 7.75 -23.21
C PHE A 184 -29.07 8.50 -22.30
N GLY A 185 -28.94 8.06 -21.05
CA GLY A 185 -28.07 8.66 -20.05
C GLY A 185 -26.97 7.72 -19.56
N SER A 186 -26.68 6.65 -20.31
CA SER A 186 -25.61 5.73 -19.95
C SER A 186 -24.24 6.42 -19.88
N ILE A 187 -23.38 5.86 -19.03
CA ILE A 187 -22.01 6.36 -18.84
C ILE A 187 -21.26 6.40 -20.18
N GLU A 188 -21.37 5.34 -20.99
CA GLU A 188 -20.71 5.26 -22.28
C GLU A 188 -21.20 6.35 -23.22
N ALA A 189 -22.51 6.60 -23.27
CA ALA A 189 -23.10 7.61 -24.15
C ALA A 189 -22.62 9.02 -23.77
N LYS A 190 -22.72 9.37 -22.48
CA LYS A 190 -22.35 10.70 -21.98
C LYS A 190 -20.86 10.99 -22.11
N ILE A 191 -20.01 10.01 -21.78
CA ILE A 191 -18.56 10.15 -21.98
C ILE A 191 -18.25 10.25 -23.48
N SER A 192 -18.82 9.38 -24.31
CA SER A 192 -18.51 9.36 -25.75
C SER A 192 -18.89 10.67 -26.44
N GLU A 193 -20.06 11.23 -26.13
CA GLU A 193 -20.53 12.53 -26.66
C GLU A 193 -19.48 13.62 -26.42
N LEU A 194 -19.02 13.76 -25.18
CA LEU A 194 -18.02 14.74 -24.79
C LEU A 194 -16.65 14.44 -25.42
N ILE A 195 -16.20 13.19 -25.42
CA ILE A 195 -14.89 12.81 -25.96
C ILE A 195 -14.80 13.02 -27.47
N TYR A 196 -15.87 12.74 -28.23
CA TYR A 196 -15.88 12.99 -29.67
C TYR A 196 -15.85 14.48 -30.05
N SER A 197 -16.12 15.38 -29.10
CA SER A 197 -15.93 16.82 -29.29
C SER A 197 -14.45 17.25 -29.23
N ILE A 198 -13.55 16.39 -28.73
CA ILE A 198 -12.11 16.65 -28.72
C ILE A 198 -11.58 16.51 -30.16
N PRO A 199 -10.90 17.54 -30.71
CA PRO A 199 -10.34 17.46 -32.05
C PRO A 199 -9.39 16.28 -32.24
N ALA A 200 -9.41 15.70 -33.44
CA ALA A 200 -8.62 14.53 -33.85
C ALA A 200 -8.99 13.18 -33.20
N VAL A 201 -9.95 13.11 -32.29
CA VAL A 201 -10.49 11.82 -31.82
C VAL A 201 -11.22 11.10 -32.97
N LYS A 202 -10.99 9.79 -33.08
CA LYS A 202 -11.63 8.93 -34.10
C LYS A 202 -12.23 7.64 -33.56
N ALA A 203 -11.88 7.21 -32.35
CA ALA A 203 -12.53 6.09 -31.70
C ALA A 203 -12.54 6.28 -30.18
N VAL A 204 -13.61 5.81 -29.55
CA VAL A 204 -13.77 5.67 -28.11
C VAL A 204 -14.27 4.26 -27.83
N SER A 205 -13.69 3.59 -26.85
CA SER A 205 -14.14 2.27 -26.40
C SER A 205 -13.97 2.11 -24.89
N PHE A 206 -14.71 1.17 -24.30
CA PHE A 206 -14.74 0.95 -22.86
C PHE A 206 -14.27 -0.47 -22.52
N GLY A 207 -13.54 -0.63 -21.42
CA GLY A 207 -12.96 -1.91 -21.02
C GLY A 207 -12.07 -2.51 -22.12
N LEU A 208 -12.32 -3.76 -22.49
CA LEU A 208 -11.68 -4.46 -23.61
C LEU A 208 -12.01 -3.85 -24.98
N GLY A 209 -13.15 -3.16 -25.10
CA GLY A 209 -13.53 -2.45 -26.32
C GLY A 209 -13.62 -3.36 -27.54
N GLN A 210 -12.76 -3.15 -28.54
CA GLN A 210 -12.80 -3.94 -29.77
C GLN A 210 -12.46 -5.42 -29.53
N ASP A 211 -11.70 -5.75 -28.48
CA ASP A 211 -11.26 -7.12 -28.25
C ASP A 211 -12.43 -8.08 -27.96
N PHE A 212 -13.59 -7.56 -27.53
CA PHE A 212 -14.83 -8.34 -27.40
C PHE A 212 -15.28 -9.01 -28.71
N GLU A 213 -14.88 -8.51 -29.89
CA GLU A 213 -15.27 -9.06 -31.19
C GLU A 213 -14.81 -10.51 -31.40
N LYS A 214 -13.79 -10.95 -30.65
CA LYS A 214 -13.17 -12.29 -30.74
C LYS A 214 -13.24 -13.08 -29.43
N SER A 215 -13.86 -12.54 -28.40
CA SER A 215 -13.91 -13.14 -27.07
C SER A 215 -15.03 -14.17 -26.90
N TYR A 216 -14.77 -15.19 -26.08
CA TYR A 216 -15.82 -16.08 -25.57
C TYR A 216 -16.27 -15.66 -24.17
N ALA A 217 -17.56 -15.83 -23.85
CA ALA A 217 -18.14 -15.35 -22.58
C ALA A 217 -17.42 -15.91 -21.35
N ASN A 218 -16.96 -17.17 -21.37
CA ASN A 218 -16.20 -17.77 -20.28
C ASN A 218 -14.82 -17.15 -20.05
N GLU A 219 -14.30 -16.36 -21.00
CA GLU A 219 -13.01 -15.68 -20.90
C GLU A 219 -13.17 -14.23 -20.42
N VAL A 220 -14.31 -13.59 -20.71
CA VAL A 220 -14.50 -12.15 -20.50
C VAL A 220 -15.59 -11.78 -19.52
N ASN A 221 -16.42 -12.72 -19.07
CA ASN A 221 -17.40 -12.45 -18.02
C ASN A 221 -16.68 -12.07 -16.72
N ASP A 222 -17.04 -10.92 -16.18
CA ASP A 222 -16.50 -10.41 -14.92
C ASP A 222 -17.23 -11.09 -13.74
N GLU A 223 -16.64 -12.17 -13.20
CA GLU A 223 -17.23 -12.94 -12.10
C GLU A 223 -17.22 -12.17 -10.77
N PHE A 224 -18.33 -12.23 -10.02
CA PHE A 224 -18.52 -11.47 -8.79
C PHE A 224 -18.00 -12.17 -7.53
N TYR A 225 -17.52 -11.40 -6.57
CA TYR A 225 -17.18 -11.85 -5.22
C TYR A 225 -17.45 -10.75 -4.18
N TYR A 226 -17.45 -11.12 -2.90
CA TYR A 226 -17.46 -10.18 -1.79
C TYR A 226 -16.04 -9.98 -1.26
N ASP A 227 -15.61 -8.72 -1.13
CA ASP A 227 -14.35 -8.40 -0.45
C ASP A 227 -14.46 -8.59 1.08
N GLU A 228 -13.35 -8.36 1.78
CA GLU A 228 -13.25 -8.42 3.24
C GLU A 228 -14.22 -7.49 3.99
N ASN A 229 -14.70 -6.43 3.32
CA ASN A 229 -15.65 -5.45 3.84
C ASN A 229 -17.09 -5.71 3.38
N LYS A 230 -17.38 -6.90 2.83
CA LYS A 230 -18.70 -7.28 2.28
C LYS A 230 -19.19 -6.38 1.13
N LYS A 231 -18.27 -5.74 0.40
CA LYS A 231 -18.60 -5.03 -0.84
C LYS A 231 -18.51 -5.97 -2.04
N VAL A 232 -19.47 -5.86 -2.95
CA VAL A 232 -19.46 -6.62 -4.21
C VAL A 232 -18.37 -6.07 -5.12
N LYS A 233 -17.55 -6.96 -5.66
CA LYS A 233 -16.45 -6.70 -6.60
C LYS A 233 -16.44 -7.78 -7.68
N THR A 234 -15.63 -7.59 -8.72
CA THR A 234 -15.41 -8.61 -9.75
C THR A 234 -13.92 -8.97 -9.84
N TYR A 235 -13.63 -10.24 -10.13
CA TYR A 235 -12.24 -10.73 -10.23
C TYR A 235 -11.48 -10.12 -11.41
N THR A 236 -12.20 -9.84 -12.49
CA THR A 236 -11.72 -9.12 -13.68
C THR A 236 -12.58 -7.86 -13.90
N ASN A 237 -12.18 -7.00 -14.82
CA ASN A 237 -12.94 -5.79 -15.16
C ASN A 237 -12.93 -5.54 -16.67
N ASN A 238 -13.22 -6.59 -17.44
CA ASN A 238 -13.22 -6.62 -18.89
C ASN A 238 -14.25 -5.66 -19.49
N THR A 239 -15.39 -5.51 -18.83
CA THR A 239 -16.45 -4.54 -19.17
C THR A 239 -16.06 -3.09 -18.85
N GLY A 240 -14.96 -2.88 -18.13
CA GLY A 240 -14.41 -1.56 -17.86
C GLY A 240 -15.29 -0.71 -16.96
N GLY A 241 -15.86 -1.33 -15.92
CA GLY A 241 -16.58 -0.67 -14.84
C GLY A 241 -18.03 -0.36 -15.14
N ILE A 242 -18.53 -0.67 -16.33
CA ILE A 242 -19.87 -0.31 -16.79
C ILE A 242 -20.65 -1.56 -17.19
N LEU A 243 -21.85 -1.74 -16.64
CA LEU A 243 -22.75 -2.85 -16.94
C LEU A 243 -24.13 -2.29 -17.25
N GLY A 244 -24.68 -2.58 -18.42
CA GLY A 244 -26.01 -2.06 -18.81
C GLY A 244 -26.09 -0.54 -18.87
N GLY A 245 -24.96 0.15 -19.04
CA GLY A 245 -24.90 1.61 -19.07
C GLY A 245 -24.71 2.30 -17.71
N ILE A 246 -24.70 1.54 -16.62
CA ILE A 246 -24.55 2.03 -15.25
C ILE A 246 -23.26 1.54 -14.61
N SER A 247 -22.77 2.24 -13.59
CA SER A 247 -21.53 1.86 -12.92
C SER A 247 -21.69 0.56 -12.13
N SER A 248 -20.68 -0.30 -12.19
CA SER A 248 -20.62 -1.56 -11.42
C SER A 248 -19.93 -1.42 -10.06
N GLY A 249 -19.31 -0.27 -9.78
CA GLY A 249 -18.43 -0.07 -8.63
C GLY A 249 -16.97 -0.53 -8.85
N MET A 250 -16.67 -1.08 -10.03
CA MET A 250 -15.32 -1.29 -10.55
C MET A 250 -14.82 -0.05 -11.29
N PRO A 251 -13.49 0.11 -11.48
CA PRO A 251 -12.93 1.27 -12.18
C PRO A 251 -13.48 1.40 -13.60
N ILE A 252 -13.89 2.60 -14.01
CA ILE A 252 -14.26 2.83 -15.41
C ILE A 252 -12.99 2.90 -16.25
N VAL A 253 -12.98 2.21 -17.38
CA VAL A 253 -11.85 2.19 -18.32
C VAL A 253 -12.29 2.74 -19.67
N ILE A 254 -11.66 3.82 -20.13
CA ILE A 254 -11.96 4.48 -21.40
C ILE A 254 -10.70 4.50 -22.27
N ASN A 255 -10.78 4.01 -23.50
CA ASN A 255 -9.73 4.12 -24.51
C ASN A 255 -10.14 5.15 -25.56
N VAL A 256 -9.24 6.08 -25.89
CA VAL A 256 -9.47 7.17 -26.84
C VAL A 256 -8.37 7.20 -27.89
N VAL A 257 -8.73 7.05 -29.16
CA VAL A 257 -7.79 7.04 -30.29
C VAL A 257 -7.78 8.39 -30.98
N PHE A 258 -6.57 8.94 -31.11
CA PHE A 258 -6.29 10.16 -31.87
C PHE A 258 -5.66 9.80 -33.21
N LYS A 259 -6.19 10.37 -34.30
CA LYS A 259 -5.53 10.32 -35.61
C LYS A 259 -4.26 11.20 -35.64
N PRO A 260 -3.35 10.97 -36.61
CA PRO A 260 -2.22 11.88 -36.84
C PRO A 260 -2.68 13.33 -37.09
N ALA A 261 -1.81 14.29 -36.78
CA ALA A 261 -2.07 15.69 -37.05
C ALA A 261 -2.11 15.94 -38.57
N PRO A 262 -3.19 16.54 -39.11
CA PRO A 262 -3.31 16.71 -40.57
C PRO A 262 -2.38 17.80 -41.13
N SER A 263 -1.93 18.74 -40.30
CA SER A 263 -1.03 19.83 -40.71
C SER A 263 0.42 19.39 -40.55
N ILE A 264 1.02 18.99 -41.67
CA ILE A 264 2.40 18.53 -41.79
C ILE A 264 3.17 19.37 -42.82
N GLU A 265 4.50 19.43 -42.70
CA GLU A 265 5.39 20.22 -43.58
C GLU A 265 5.77 19.44 -44.87
N ARG A 266 4.97 18.45 -45.24
CA ARG A 266 5.08 17.72 -46.51
C ARG A 266 4.02 18.25 -47.48
N PRO A 267 4.32 18.37 -48.79
CA PRO A 267 3.32 18.73 -49.78
C PRO A 267 2.15 17.75 -49.79
N GLN A 268 0.93 18.29 -49.79
CA GLN A 268 -0.30 17.51 -49.88
C GLN A 268 -1.19 18.06 -51.00
N ARG A 269 -1.82 17.16 -51.75
CA ARG A 269 -2.80 17.51 -52.79
C ARG A 269 -4.09 18.01 -52.16
N THR A 270 -4.66 19.05 -52.75
CA THR A 270 -5.95 19.65 -52.36
C THR A 270 -6.56 20.39 -53.55
N VAL A 271 -7.55 21.24 -53.31
CA VAL A 271 -8.23 22.06 -54.32
C VAL A 271 -8.27 23.53 -53.89
N ASP A 272 -8.39 24.45 -54.83
CA ASP A 272 -8.78 25.82 -54.56
C ASP A 272 -10.29 25.95 -54.75
N LEU A 273 -11.01 26.22 -53.65
CA LEU A 273 -12.48 26.31 -53.66
C LEU A 273 -13.02 27.54 -54.39
N LYS A 274 -12.18 28.53 -54.67
CA LYS A 274 -12.55 29.74 -55.41
C LYS A 274 -12.37 29.55 -56.91
N THR A 275 -11.27 28.93 -57.35
CA THR A 275 -11.00 28.72 -58.79
C THR A 275 -11.57 27.40 -59.31
N GLY A 276 -11.79 26.41 -58.44
CA GLY A 276 -12.22 25.06 -58.81
C GLY A 276 -11.08 24.17 -59.32
N GLU A 277 -9.82 24.57 -59.14
CA GLU A 277 -8.66 23.85 -59.66
C GLU A 277 -7.98 22.98 -58.60
N ASN A 278 -7.30 21.91 -59.05
CA ASN A 278 -6.42 21.12 -58.18
C ASN A 278 -5.15 21.92 -57.85
N THR A 279 -4.72 21.86 -56.59
CA THR A 279 -3.52 22.55 -56.12
C THR A 279 -2.80 21.72 -55.05
N GLU A 280 -1.69 22.22 -54.55
CA GLU A 280 -0.97 21.63 -53.42
C GLU A 280 -0.86 22.61 -52.26
N ILE A 281 -0.83 22.08 -51.04
CA ILE A 281 -0.63 22.85 -49.82
C ILE A 281 0.50 22.23 -49.01
N THR A 282 1.38 23.09 -48.50
CA THR A 282 2.36 22.74 -47.47
C THR A 282 2.11 23.65 -46.28
N VAL A 283 1.83 23.05 -45.11
CA VAL A 283 1.53 23.83 -43.91
C VAL A 283 2.81 23.95 -43.10
N ASN A 284 3.47 25.10 -43.23
CA ASN A 284 4.70 25.40 -42.50
C ASN A 284 4.36 25.88 -41.08
N GLY A 285 5.08 25.40 -40.06
CA GLY A 285 4.94 25.95 -38.71
C GLY A 285 5.07 24.92 -37.59
N ARG A 286 5.01 25.44 -36.36
CA ARG A 286 5.23 24.69 -35.11
C ARG A 286 3.98 23.90 -34.71
N HIS A 287 3.62 22.89 -35.52
CA HIS A 287 2.48 22.00 -35.25
C HIS A 287 2.84 20.88 -34.29
N ASP A 288 1.83 20.32 -33.62
CA ASP A 288 2.01 19.12 -32.81
C ASP A 288 2.17 17.90 -33.69
N VAL A 289 3.26 17.17 -33.50
CA VAL A 289 3.54 15.92 -34.23
C VAL A 289 2.93 14.68 -33.56
N LEU A 290 2.49 14.80 -32.29
CA LEU A 290 1.85 13.72 -31.53
C LEU A 290 0.71 14.29 -30.67
N ILE A 291 -0.50 14.33 -31.24
CA ILE A 291 -1.67 14.95 -30.58
C ILE A 291 -2.06 14.17 -29.31
N ALA A 292 -1.97 12.84 -29.32
CA ALA A 292 -2.41 12.00 -28.19
C ALA A 292 -1.78 12.39 -26.85
N LEU A 293 -0.48 12.74 -26.84
CA LEU A 293 0.23 13.15 -25.62
C LEU A 293 -0.35 14.44 -25.02
N ARG A 294 -0.70 15.42 -25.86
CA ARG A 294 -1.35 16.67 -25.40
C ARG A 294 -2.83 16.48 -25.10
N GLY A 295 -3.50 15.65 -25.90
CA GLY A 295 -4.90 15.29 -25.76
C GLY A 295 -5.20 14.62 -24.44
N LEU A 296 -4.21 14.01 -23.77
CA LEU A 296 -4.35 13.34 -22.48
C LEU A 296 -5.03 14.20 -21.42
N GLN A 297 -4.63 15.47 -21.26
CA GLN A 297 -5.25 16.35 -20.27
C GLN A 297 -6.66 16.78 -20.67
N ALA A 298 -6.93 16.90 -21.97
CA ALA A 298 -8.28 17.15 -22.46
C ALA A 298 -9.17 15.93 -22.17
N VAL A 299 -8.76 14.71 -22.54
CA VAL A 299 -9.53 13.49 -22.23
C VAL A 299 -9.87 13.42 -20.75
N ARG A 300 -8.90 13.64 -19.85
CA ARG A 300 -9.17 13.64 -18.41
C ARG A 300 -10.20 14.69 -18.01
N ALA A 301 -10.06 15.92 -18.49
CA ALA A 301 -10.99 17.01 -18.18
C ALA A 301 -12.42 16.74 -18.69
N TYR A 302 -12.57 16.25 -19.91
CA TYR A 302 -13.88 15.92 -20.48
C TYR A 302 -14.54 14.74 -19.74
N VAL A 303 -13.77 13.73 -19.33
CA VAL A 303 -14.28 12.65 -18.45
C VAL A 303 -14.71 13.22 -17.10
N CYS A 304 -13.91 14.09 -16.46
CA CYS A 304 -14.32 14.72 -15.20
C CYS A 304 -15.63 15.51 -15.34
N ILE A 305 -15.83 16.22 -16.46
CA ILE A 305 -17.07 16.95 -16.72
C ILE A 305 -18.25 15.98 -16.88
N ALA A 306 -18.11 14.92 -17.69
CA ALA A 306 -19.17 13.92 -17.87
C ALA A 306 -19.58 13.29 -16.53
N ILE A 307 -18.60 12.84 -15.74
CA ILE A 307 -18.88 12.19 -14.45
C ILE A 307 -19.49 13.18 -13.47
N ALA A 308 -18.97 14.41 -13.36
CA ALA A 308 -19.53 15.42 -12.48
C ALA A 308 -20.96 15.80 -12.86
N ASP A 309 -21.24 15.94 -14.16
CA ASP A 309 -22.59 16.24 -14.66
C ASP A 309 -23.58 15.12 -14.32
N MET A 310 -23.20 13.86 -14.52
CA MET A 310 -24.01 12.71 -14.10
C MET A 310 -24.26 12.70 -12.58
N MET A 311 -23.21 12.91 -11.78
CA MET A 311 -23.33 12.97 -10.31
C MET A 311 -24.25 14.10 -9.83
N LEU A 312 -24.25 15.25 -10.51
CA LEU A 312 -25.12 16.37 -10.20
C LEU A 312 -26.54 16.19 -10.74
N SER A 313 -26.71 15.45 -11.84
CA SER A 313 -28.00 15.21 -12.50
C SER A 313 -28.82 14.09 -11.85
N CYS A 314 -28.18 13.04 -11.33
CA CYS A 314 -28.87 11.98 -10.58
C CYS A 314 -29.54 12.48 -9.28
N LYS A 315 -29.22 13.70 -8.81
CA LYS A 315 -29.84 14.33 -7.62
C LYS A 315 -31.28 14.84 -7.81
N LYS A 316 -31.92 14.58 -8.96
CA LYS A 316 -33.13 15.34 -9.35
C LYS A 316 -34.47 14.79 -8.89
N ASP A 317 -34.57 13.59 -8.32
CA ASP A 317 -35.85 13.15 -7.74
C ASP A 317 -35.81 13.08 -6.21
N LYS A 318 -36.04 14.25 -5.59
CA LYS A 318 -36.11 14.44 -4.13
C LYS A 318 -37.35 13.78 -3.49
N THR A 319 -38.19 13.11 -4.28
CA THR A 319 -39.39 12.42 -3.79
C THR A 319 -39.20 10.91 -3.63
N ASP A 320 -38.11 10.36 -4.14
CA ASP A 320 -37.77 8.94 -3.98
C ASP A 320 -36.92 8.72 -2.72
N VAL A 321 -37.44 7.89 -1.82
CA VAL A 321 -36.78 7.51 -0.56
C VAL A 321 -35.45 6.81 -0.83
N GLU A 322 -35.33 6.01 -1.88
CA GLU A 322 -34.10 5.29 -2.19
C GLU A 322 -32.99 6.25 -2.67
N ASN A 323 -33.34 7.29 -3.43
CA ASN A 323 -32.38 8.33 -3.82
C ASN A 323 -31.90 9.16 -2.62
N LEU A 324 -32.79 9.48 -1.68
CA LEU A 324 -32.42 10.19 -0.45
C LEU A 324 -31.57 9.32 0.49
N ARG A 325 -31.85 8.01 0.56
CA ARG A 325 -31.00 7.05 1.29
C ARG A 325 -29.61 6.96 0.69
N TYR A 326 -29.53 6.89 -0.63
CA TYR A 326 -28.24 6.91 -1.32
C TYR A 326 -27.47 8.23 -1.09
N GLU A 327 -28.16 9.37 -1.05
CA GLU A 327 -27.53 10.64 -0.68
C GLU A 327 -27.00 10.61 0.77
N ILE A 328 -27.73 10.00 1.71
CA ILE A 328 -27.24 9.75 3.08
C ILE A 328 -26.01 8.83 3.05
N ASP A 329 -26.02 7.73 2.31
CA ASP A 329 -24.87 6.81 2.24
C ASP A 329 -23.60 7.51 1.73
N LEU A 330 -23.74 8.38 0.71
CA LEU A 330 -22.64 9.20 0.21
C LEU A 330 -22.15 10.20 1.25
N LEU A 331 -23.05 10.85 1.99
CA LEU A 331 -22.70 11.77 3.06
C LEU A 331 -22.01 11.03 4.22
N ASP A 332 -22.48 9.85 4.59
CA ASP A 332 -21.90 9.02 5.65
C ASP A 332 -20.51 8.52 5.26
N ALA A 333 -20.29 8.17 3.99
CA ALA A 333 -18.95 7.84 3.48
C ALA A 333 -17.98 9.03 3.61
N GLN A 334 -18.42 10.25 3.27
CA GLN A 334 -17.63 11.46 3.44
C GLN A 334 -17.37 11.78 4.92
N LEU A 335 -18.38 11.62 5.77
CA LEU A 335 -18.25 11.80 7.22
C LEU A 335 -17.24 10.82 7.81
N ALA A 336 -17.23 9.56 7.36
CA ALA A 336 -16.26 8.56 7.80
C ALA A 336 -14.82 8.93 7.40
N GLU A 337 -14.59 9.41 6.18
CA GLU A 337 -13.26 9.87 5.75
C GLU A 337 -12.79 11.09 6.56
N LEU A 338 -13.67 12.08 6.75
CA LEU A 338 -13.41 13.26 7.57
C LEU A 338 -13.14 12.88 9.04
N PHE A 339 -13.90 11.93 9.58
CA PHE A 339 -13.71 11.38 10.91
C PHE A 339 -12.34 10.74 11.07
N ASN A 340 -11.93 9.88 10.13
CA ASN A 340 -10.61 9.27 10.11
C ASN A 340 -9.48 10.30 10.04
N LYS A 341 -9.60 11.28 9.13
CA LYS A 341 -8.63 12.37 9.00
C LYS A 341 -8.50 13.15 10.31
N ARG A 342 -9.63 13.43 10.97
CA ARG A 342 -9.68 14.12 12.26
C ARG A 342 -9.02 13.30 13.36
N LEU A 343 -9.32 12.00 13.48
CA LEU A 343 -8.70 11.12 14.49
C LEU A 343 -7.19 10.94 14.27
N ASN A 344 -6.74 10.82 13.04
CA ASN A 344 -5.31 10.76 12.72
C ASN A 344 -4.60 12.07 13.05
N THR A 345 -5.26 13.21 12.83
CA THR A 345 -4.76 14.51 13.27
C THR A 345 -4.70 14.59 14.79
N ALA A 346 -5.72 14.08 15.49
CA ALA A 346 -5.69 13.98 16.96
C ALA A 346 -4.52 13.13 17.44
N ALA A 347 -4.25 11.97 16.83
CA ALA A 347 -3.10 11.13 17.16
C ALA A 347 -1.76 11.90 17.08
N LYS A 348 -1.55 12.65 15.97
CA LYS A 348 -0.37 13.52 15.79
C LYS A 348 -0.26 14.61 16.87
N ILE A 349 -1.40 15.21 17.25
CA ILE A 349 -1.43 16.17 18.37
C ILE A 349 -0.99 15.49 19.67
N GLY A 350 -1.44 14.24 19.91
CA GLY A 350 -1.02 13.43 21.06
C GLY A 350 0.49 13.22 21.11
N GLU A 351 1.11 12.89 19.98
CA GLU A 351 2.57 12.75 19.87
C GLU A 351 3.32 14.04 20.21
N ILE A 352 2.88 15.18 19.68
CA ILE A 352 3.49 16.49 19.96
C ILE A 352 3.30 16.89 21.43
N LYS A 353 2.10 16.70 21.98
CA LYS A 353 1.81 16.98 23.39
C LYS A 353 2.72 16.15 24.30
N LYS A 354 2.93 14.87 23.99
CA LYS A 354 3.88 14.00 24.71
C LYS A 354 5.30 14.55 24.65
N LEU A 355 5.80 14.93 23.46
CA LEU A 355 7.14 15.51 23.31
C LEU A 355 7.34 16.80 24.11
N ARG A 356 6.27 17.55 24.35
CA ARG A 356 6.30 18.85 25.05
C ARG A 356 5.80 18.80 26.50
N GLY A 357 5.45 17.61 27.03
CA GLY A 357 4.91 17.46 28.38
C GLY A 357 3.55 18.14 28.61
N LEU A 358 2.71 18.25 27.57
CA LEU A 358 1.40 18.90 27.65
C LEU A 358 0.28 17.90 27.95
N GLU A 359 -0.76 18.34 28.67
CA GLU A 359 -1.93 17.53 28.97
C GLU A 359 -2.76 17.19 27.71
N THR A 360 -3.28 15.96 27.68
CA THR A 360 -4.12 15.48 26.57
C THR A 360 -5.44 16.25 26.46
N VAL A 361 -6.04 16.61 27.59
CA VAL A 361 -7.32 17.34 27.67
C VAL A 361 -7.05 18.82 27.89
N ASP A 362 -7.70 19.68 27.11
CA ASP A 362 -7.71 21.13 27.31
C ASP A 362 -9.17 21.60 27.24
N LYS A 363 -9.74 21.90 28.40
CA LYS A 363 -11.16 22.27 28.54
C LYS A 363 -11.50 23.54 27.77
N SER A 364 -10.59 24.52 27.73
CA SER A 364 -10.79 25.77 27.01
C SER A 364 -10.85 25.52 25.52
N ARG A 365 -9.93 24.68 25.01
CA ARG A 365 -9.91 24.28 23.61
C ARG A 365 -11.13 23.45 23.22
N GLU A 366 -11.55 22.50 24.04
CA GLU A 366 -12.72 21.66 23.78
C GLU A 366 -14.00 22.49 23.71
N TYR A 367 -14.14 23.48 24.59
CA TYR A 367 -15.24 24.44 24.56
C TYR A 367 -15.26 25.26 23.25
N GLN A 368 -14.10 25.74 22.81
CA GLN A 368 -13.98 26.45 21.53
C GLN A 368 -14.32 25.56 20.33
N VAL A 369 -13.90 24.29 20.32
CA VAL A 369 -14.20 23.35 19.22
C VAL A 369 -15.71 23.13 19.11
N ILE A 370 -16.41 22.99 20.24
CA ILE A 370 -17.87 22.87 20.25
C ILE A 370 -18.53 24.15 19.69
N ASN A 371 -18.15 25.32 20.19
CA ASN A 371 -18.77 26.58 19.74
C ASN A 371 -18.50 26.87 18.25
N ASN A 372 -17.30 26.56 17.76
CA ASN A 372 -16.98 26.70 16.35
C ASN A 372 -17.87 25.79 15.49
N ALA A 373 -18.15 24.56 15.93
CA ALA A 373 -19.03 23.67 15.19
C ALA A 373 -20.50 24.14 15.24
N LEU A 374 -20.95 24.66 16.39
CA LEU A 374 -22.30 25.19 16.56
C LEU A 374 -22.57 26.46 15.74
N PHE A 375 -21.53 27.23 15.42
CA PHE A 375 -21.64 28.41 14.55
C PHE A 375 -22.11 28.04 13.14
N TYR A 376 -21.74 26.86 12.63
CA TYR A 376 -22.11 26.39 11.29
C TYR A 376 -23.37 25.52 11.26
N ALA A 377 -23.98 25.25 12.42
CA ALA A 377 -25.17 24.42 12.53
C ALA A 377 -26.44 25.27 12.49
N ASP A 378 -27.43 24.84 11.70
CA ASP A 378 -28.79 25.39 11.76
C ASP A 378 -29.35 25.26 13.18
N GLU A 379 -30.21 26.20 13.59
CA GLU A 379 -30.74 26.25 14.97
C GLU A 379 -31.34 24.92 15.43
N ASP A 380 -32.13 24.28 14.57
CA ASP A 380 -32.79 23.00 14.87
C ASP A 380 -31.79 21.84 15.02
N ASN A 381 -30.61 21.96 14.41
CA ASN A 381 -29.59 20.91 14.38
C ASN A 381 -28.50 21.08 15.46
N LYS A 382 -28.40 22.26 16.08
CA LYS A 382 -27.39 22.57 17.11
C LYS A 382 -27.33 21.56 18.26
N PRO A 383 -28.44 21.04 18.82
CA PRO A 383 -28.39 20.03 19.87
C PRO A 383 -27.66 18.76 19.42
N PHE A 384 -27.96 18.25 18.22
CA PHE A 384 -27.36 17.03 17.68
C PHE A 384 -25.88 17.23 17.34
N VAL A 385 -25.52 18.37 16.72
CA VAL A 385 -24.13 18.71 16.41
C VAL A 385 -23.30 18.82 17.69
N LYS A 386 -23.87 19.37 18.78
CA LYS A 386 -23.20 19.44 20.08
C LYS A 386 -22.86 18.05 20.61
N GLU A 387 -23.81 17.12 20.56
CA GLU A 387 -23.59 15.74 21.02
C GLU A 387 -22.57 15.00 20.17
N TYR A 388 -22.70 15.11 18.84
CA TYR A 388 -21.76 14.54 17.89
C TYR A 388 -20.33 15.01 18.15
N ILE A 389 -20.12 16.32 18.26
CA ILE A 389 -18.78 16.89 18.50
C ILE A 389 -18.22 16.48 19.87
N LYS A 390 -19.04 16.43 20.93
CA LYS A 390 -18.62 15.91 22.23
C LYS A 390 -18.15 14.46 22.14
N HIS A 391 -18.89 13.63 21.41
CA HIS A 391 -18.54 12.22 21.24
C HIS A 391 -17.21 12.09 20.48
N ILE A 392 -17.04 12.84 19.38
CA ILE A 392 -15.78 12.83 18.64
C ILE A 392 -14.61 13.34 19.49
N ILE A 393 -14.79 14.39 20.29
CA ILE A 393 -13.76 14.88 21.22
C ILE A 393 -13.34 13.75 22.17
N SER A 394 -14.29 13.03 22.76
CA SER A 394 -14.01 11.87 23.63
C SER A 394 -13.17 10.80 22.91
N LEU A 395 -13.57 10.41 21.69
CA LEU A 395 -12.81 9.44 20.88
C LEU A 395 -11.42 9.94 20.51
N SER A 396 -11.27 11.23 20.27
CA SER A 396 -9.98 11.87 19.94
C SER A 396 -9.04 11.89 21.12
N THR A 397 -9.57 12.11 22.32
CA THR A 397 -8.82 12.05 23.57
C THR A 397 -8.35 10.62 23.82
N LYS A 398 -9.18 9.60 23.52
CA LYS A 398 -8.75 8.19 23.56
C LYS A 398 -7.64 7.91 22.54
N LYS A 399 -7.78 8.37 21.29
CA LYS A 399 -6.79 8.18 20.22
C LYS A 399 -5.45 8.91 20.48
N GLN A 400 -5.48 9.98 21.27
CA GLN A 400 -4.28 10.72 21.70
C GLN A 400 -3.49 10.02 22.83
N LYS A 401 -4.12 9.09 23.56
CA LYS A 401 -3.43 8.32 24.60
C LYS A 401 -2.65 7.18 23.94
N PRO A 402 -1.38 6.97 24.31
CA PRO A 402 -0.63 5.83 23.81
C PRO A 402 -1.33 4.53 24.20
N GLU A 403 -1.36 3.59 23.28
CA GLU A 403 -1.84 2.24 23.52
C GLU A 403 -0.94 1.59 24.60
N PHE A 404 -1.53 1.14 25.72
CA PHE A 404 -0.80 0.46 26.78
C PHE A 404 -0.70 -1.03 26.43
N LYS A 405 0.50 -1.50 26.10
CA LYS A 405 0.75 -2.88 25.68
C LYS A 405 0.84 -3.81 26.88
N ARG A 406 -0.01 -4.83 26.92
CA ARG A 406 -0.01 -5.89 27.93
C ARG A 406 0.66 -7.12 27.34
N LEU A 407 1.89 -7.37 27.76
CA LEU A 407 2.66 -8.55 27.36
C LEU A 407 2.85 -9.47 28.57
N CYS A 408 3.03 -10.77 28.36
CA CYS A 408 3.32 -11.70 29.45
C CYS A 408 4.19 -12.89 29.08
N LEU A 409 4.65 -13.61 30.09
CA LEU A 409 5.23 -14.95 29.97
C LEU A 409 4.32 -15.96 30.68
N ILE A 410 3.86 -16.97 29.94
CA ILE A 410 3.04 -18.07 30.44
C ILE A 410 3.95 -19.27 30.72
N GLY A 411 3.81 -19.90 31.89
CA GLY A 411 4.59 -21.08 32.27
C GLY A 411 4.25 -21.55 33.68
N LYS A 412 5.04 -22.51 34.18
CA LYS A 412 4.89 -23.04 35.54
C LYS A 412 6.20 -22.94 36.31
N ASN A 413 6.16 -22.42 37.54
CA ASN A 413 7.33 -22.11 38.37
C ASN A 413 8.31 -21.19 37.62
N ILE A 414 7.91 -19.98 37.26
CA ILE A 414 8.66 -19.09 36.35
C ILE A 414 9.17 -17.80 37.00
N ASP A 415 9.10 -17.68 38.33
CA ASP A 415 9.56 -16.50 39.07
C ASP A 415 11.03 -16.12 38.84
N TYR A 416 11.87 -17.09 38.44
CA TYR A 416 13.28 -16.88 38.11
C TYR A 416 13.52 -16.33 36.69
N SER A 417 12.47 -16.16 35.88
CA SER A 417 12.60 -15.77 34.48
C SER A 417 13.17 -14.36 34.34
N LEU A 418 14.18 -14.20 33.48
CA LEU A 418 14.72 -12.89 33.14
C LEU A 418 13.88 -12.15 32.07
N SER A 419 12.81 -12.78 31.56
CA SER A 419 11.98 -12.19 30.50
C SER A 419 11.39 -10.82 30.88
N PRO A 420 10.87 -10.58 32.11
CA PRO A 420 10.40 -9.26 32.52
C PRO A 420 11.50 -8.19 32.46
N LEU A 421 12.74 -8.52 32.84
CA LEU A 421 13.88 -7.61 32.73
C LEU A 421 14.20 -7.29 31.25
N ILE A 422 14.24 -8.32 30.40
CA ILE A 422 14.60 -8.19 28.98
C ILE A 422 13.56 -7.35 28.24
N HIS A 423 12.28 -7.71 28.34
CA HIS A 423 11.20 -6.98 27.69
C HIS A 423 10.98 -5.60 28.33
N GLY A 424 11.16 -5.46 29.64
CA GLY A 424 11.14 -4.16 30.31
C GLY A 424 12.18 -3.18 29.75
N ILE A 425 13.43 -3.63 29.57
CA ILE A 425 14.48 -2.82 28.93
C ILE A 425 14.06 -2.40 27.52
N MET A 426 13.47 -3.31 26.74
CA MET A 426 13.03 -3.01 25.37
C MET A 426 11.89 -1.98 25.36
N LEU A 427 10.85 -2.17 26.17
CA LEU A 427 9.72 -1.25 26.31
C LEU A 427 10.19 0.16 26.72
N ASP A 428 11.05 0.25 27.73
CA ASP A 428 11.58 1.52 28.25
C ASP A 428 12.45 2.23 27.21
N CYS A 429 13.41 1.52 26.60
CA CYS A 429 14.33 2.11 25.63
C CYS A 429 13.61 2.55 24.35
N LYS A 430 12.58 1.81 23.92
CA LYS A 430 11.76 2.16 22.76
C LYS A 430 10.60 3.11 23.12
N LYS A 431 10.50 3.56 24.37
CA LYS A 431 9.49 4.51 24.88
C LYS A 431 8.04 4.06 24.65
N ILE A 432 7.82 2.75 24.72
CA ILE A 432 6.53 2.10 24.56
C ILE A 432 5.84 2.06 25.92
N SER A 433 4.60 2.50 25.98
CA SER A 433 3.81 2.36 27.20
C SER A 433 3.31 0.92 27.26
N GLY A 434 3.77 0.14 28.24
CA GLY A 434 3.36 -1.24 28.40
C GLY A 434 3.96 -1.88 29.65
N ALA A 435 3.54 -3.11 29.91
CA ALA A 435 4.09 -3.95 30.97
C ALA A 435 4.27 -5.38 30.47
N TYR A 436 5.29 -6.04 31.01
CA TYR A 436 5.55 -7.46 30.80
C TYR A 436 5.39 -8.20 32.13
N THR A 437 4.37 -9.05 32.24
CA THR A 437 4.04 -9.75 33.50
C THR A 437 4.34 -11.25 33.43
N LEU A 438 4.56 -11.87 34.59
CA LEU A 438 4.62 -13.32 34.69
C LEU A 438 3.22 -13.87 34.95
N CYS A 439 2.83 -14.89 34.19
CA CYS A 439 1.60 -15.65 34.35
C CYS A 439 1.99 -17.09 34.74
N ASP A 440 2.38 -17.26 36.00
CA ASP A 440 2.68 -18.57 36.59
C ASP A 440 1.35 -19.28 36.90
N MET A 441 1.09 -20.39 36.22
CA MET A 441 -0.20 -21.07 36.29
C MET A 441 -0.06 -22.58 36.11
N GLU A 442 -1.07 -23.30 36.58
CA GLU A 442 -1.25 -24.73 36.40
C GLU A 442 -1.93 -25.06 35.06
N ASN A 443 -1.76 -26.29 34.55
CA ASN A 443 -2.22 -26.66 33.20
C ASN A 443 -3.73 -26.47 33.00
N PHE A 444 -4.53 -26.81 34.03
CA PHE A 444 -5.99 -26.70 33.98
C PHE A 444 -6.50 -25.25 33.88
N GLU A 445 -5.64 -24.26 34.12
CA GLU A 445 -5.98 -22.84 34.03
C GLU A 445 -5.85 -22.29 32.60
N LEU A 446 -5.17 -23.02 31.69
CA LEU A 446 -4.93 -22.58 30.32
C LEU A 446 -6.23 -22.36 29.53
N ASP A 447 -7.20 -23.27 29.63
CA ASP A 447 -8.47 -23.14 28.89
C ASP A 447 -9.17 -21.82 29.25
N ARG A 448 -9.31 -21.53 30.55
CA ARG A 448 -9.89 -20.27 31.04
C ARG A 448 -9.07 -19.05 30.67
N PHE A 449 -7.75 -19.16 30.67
CA PHE A 449 -6.86 -18.05 30.32
C PHE A 449 -7.00 -17.64 28.85
N PHE A 450 -7.23 -18.59 27.95
CA PHE A 450 -7.37 -18.33 26.52
C PHE A 450 -8.83 -18.04 26.09
N GLU A 451 -9.84 -18.40 26.88
CA GLU A 451 -11.24 -17.97 26.66
C GLU A 451 -11.40 -16.45 26.63
N ASP A 452 -10.70 -15.73 27.52
CA ASP A 452 -10.65 -14.26 27.54
C ASP A 452 -9.19 -13.78 27.57
N PHE A 453 -8.46 -14.03 26.47
CA PHE A 453 -7.07 -13.63 26.35
C PHE A 453 -6.93 -12.08 26.38
N ALA A 454 -6.57 -11.58 27.56
CA ALA A 454 -6.53 -10.15 27.91
C ALA A 454 -5.20 -9.43 27.57
N TYR A 455 -4.29 -10.13 26.90
CA TYR A 455 -2.96 -9.64 26.53
C TYR A 455 -2.88 -9.33 25.03
N ASP A 456 -1.95 -8.46 24.65
CA ASP A 456 -1.63 -8.15 23.26
C ASP A 456 -0.66 -9.20 22.68
N GLY A 457 0.17 -9.80 23.54
CA GLY A 457 1.06 -10.89 23.19
C GLY A 457 1.59 -11.63 24.43
N ALA A 458 2.00 -12.88 24.23
CA ALA A 458 2.55 -13.72 25.29
C ALA A 458 3.72 -14.55 24.78
N ASN A 459 4.80 -14.65 25.54
CA ASN A 459 5.72 -15.76 25.41
C ASN A 459 5.22 -16.95 26.22
N VAL A 460 5.62 -18.15 25.83
CA VAL A 460 5.24 -19.40 26.48
C VAL A 460 6.50 -20.20 26.76
N THR A 461 6.69 -20.60 28.01
CA THR A 461 7.80 -21.45 28.45
C THR A 461 7.29 -22.80 28.96
N ILE A 462 8.20 -23.60 29.51
CA ILE A 462 7.92 -24.93 30.02
C ILE A 462 6.75 -24.89 31.03
N PRO A 463 5.82 -25.87 31.00
CA PRO A 463 5.74 -27.01 30.09
C PRO A 463 4.82 -26.78 28.87
N TYR A 464 4.23 -25.60 28.70
CA TYR A 464 3.01 -25.43 27.90
C TYR A 464 3.20 -25.17 26.40
N LYS A 465 4.43 -25.22 25.88
CA LYS A 465 4.72 -24.85 24.47
C LYS A 465 3.96 -25.70 23.43
N THR A 466 3.65 -26.95 23.75
CA THR A 466 2.82 -27.82 22.89
C THR A 466 1.34 -27.61 23.15
N ASP A 467 0.97 -27.43 24.42
CA ASP A 467 -0.42 -27.32 24.87
C ASP A 467 -1.10 -26.07 24.30
N VAL A 468 -0.36 -24.96 24.19
CA VAL A 468 -0.92 -23.68 23.71
C VAL A 468 -1.25 -23.67 22.22
N MET A 469 -0.74 -24.63 21.43
CA MET A 469 -0.97 -24.67 19.98
C MET A 469 -2.46 -24.75 19.64
N LYS A 470 -3.25 -25.45 20.46
CA LYS A 470 -4.70 -25.62 20.23
C LYS A 470 -5.51 -24.31 20.35
N TYR A 471 -4.96 -23.29 21.00
CA TYR A 471 -5.63 -21.98 21.16
C TYR A 471 -5.23 -20.97 20.08
N CYS A 472 -4.26 -21.29 19.21
CA CYS A 472 -3.84 -20.40 18.14
C CYS A 472 -4.72 -20.61 16.91
N ASP A 473 -5.40 -19.57 16.44
CA ASP A 473 -6.17 -19.59 15.19
C ASP A 473 -5.27 -19.80 13.96
N ARG A 474 -4.03 -19.27 14.02
CA ARG A 474 -3.01 -19.43 12.99
C ARG A 474 -1.67 -19.78 13.61
N ILE A 475 -0.96 -20.73 13.03
CA ILE A 475 0.38 -21.15 13.47
C ILE A 475 1.33 -21.00 12.29
N SER A 476 2.51 -20.39 12.50
CA SER A 476 3.53 -20.25 11.46
C SER A 476 4.04 -21.61 10.97
N ASP A 477 4.53 -21.68 9.74
CA ASP A 477 5.02 -22.94 9.17
C ASP A 477 6.21 -23.49 9.95
N GLU A 478 7.09 -22.61 10.46
CA GLU A 478 8.20 -22.97 11.34
C GLU A 478 7.70 -23.54 12.66
N ALA A 479 6.75 -22.88 13.32
CA ALA A 479 6.19 -23.36 14.59
C ALA A 479 5.45 -24.70 14.43
N ARG A 480 4.77 -24.89 13.28
CA ARG A 480 4.12 -26.16 12.92
C ARG A 480 5.15 -27.27 12.68
N ALA A 481 6.24 -26.97 11.98
CA ALA A 481 7.33 -27.93 11.73
C ALA A 481 8.08 -28.32 13.01
N ILE A 482 8.25 -27.38 13.95
CA ILE A 482 8.85 -27.63 15.27
C ILE A 482 7.89 -28.40 16.18
N GLY A 483 6.58 -28.26 15.97
CA GLY A 483 5.54 -28.85 16.82
C GLY A 483 5.44 -28.18 18.19
N ALA A 484 5.79 -26.89 18.29
CA ALA A 484 5.70 -26.12 19.53
C ALA A 484 5.60 -24.61 19.27
N VAL A 485 4.77 -23.92 20.04
CA VAL A 485 4.62 -22.45 20.05
C VAL A 485 5.18 -21.88 21.35
N ASN A 486 6.11 -20.91 21.24
CA ASN A 486 6.68 -20.20 22.41
C ASN A 486 6.33 -18.70 22.41
N THR A 487 5.60 -18.21 21.39
CA THR A 487 5.28 -16.80 21.20
C THR A 487 3.91 -16.68 20.54
N ILE A 488 2.99 -15.92 21.15
CA ILE A 488 1.61 -15.73 20.71
C ILE A 488 1.34 -14.23 20.61
N VAL A 489 0.68 -13.77 19.54
CA VAL A 489 0.25 -12.37 19.39
C VAL A 489 -1.22 -12.30 18.98
N LYS A 490 -1.95 -11.34 19.57
CA LYS A 490 -3.33 -11.04 19.20
C LYS A 490 -3.33 -10.01 18.08
N LYS A 491 -3.75 -10.42 16.88
CA LYS A 491 -3.79 -9.55 15.69
C LYS A 491 -5.11 -9.71 14.96
N ASP A 492 -5.77 -8.60 14.66
CA ASP A 492 -7.05 -8.57 13.93
C ASP A 492 -8.14 -9.46 14.59
N GLY A 493 -8.11 -9.56 15.92
CA GLY A 493 -9.01 -10.40 16.71
C GLY A 493 -8.64 -11.88 16.79
N LEU A 494 -7.57 -12.32 16.12
CA LEU A 494 -7.10 -13.71 16.07
C LEU A 494 -5.80 -13.90 16.86
N LEU A 495 -5.58 -15.10 17.38
CA LEU A 495 -4.34 -15.53 18.03
C LEU A 495 -3.40 -16.21 17.04
N HIS A 496 -2.22 -15.62 16.86
CA HIS A 496 -1.17 -16.15 15.99
C HIS A 496 -0.03 -16.74 16.82
N GLY A 497 0.30 -18.01 16.60
CA GLY A 497 1.38 -18.74 17.25
C GLY A 497 2.65 -18.83 16.41
N TYR A 498 3.79 -18.57 17.04
CA TYR A 498 5.14 -18.59 16.47
C TYR A 498 6.11 -19.34 17.37
N ASN A 499 7.29 -19.68 16.81
CA ASN A 499 8.42 -20.20 17.55
C ASN A 499 9.65 -19.32 17.34
N THR A 500 10.08 -18.62 18.38
CA THR A 500 11.25 -17.73 18.37
C THR A 500 12.50 -18.37 18.93
N ASP A 501 12.41 -19.54 19.58
CA ASP A 501 13.56 -20.29 20.10
C ASP A 501 14.51 -20.67 18.96
N ALA A 502 13.98 -21.17 17.84
CA ALA A 502 14.77 -21.59 16.69
C ALA A 502 15.61 -20.42 16.14
N TYR A 503 14.99 -19.24 16.00
CA TYR A 503 15.69 -18.02 15.61
C TYR A 503 16.76 -17.60 16.63
N GLY A 504 16.44 -17.68 17.93
CA GLY A 504 17.40 -17.40 18.99
C GLY A 504 18.64 -18.30 18.88
N PHE A 505 18.44 -19.58 18.58
CA PHE A 505 19.54 -20.53 18.42
C PHE A 505 20.34 -20.30 17.13
N GLU A 506 19.68 -20.01 16.00
CA GLU A 506 20.36 -19.60 14.76
C GLU A 506 21.28 -18.40 15.00
N LYS A 507 20.79 -17.37 15.70
CA LYS A 507 21.59 -16.18 16.05
C LYS A 507 22.74 -16.48 17.00
N LEU A 508 22.56 -17.41 17.94
CA LEU A 508 23.64 -17.88 18.81
C LEU A 508 24.78 -18.48 17.98
N LEU A 509 24.48 -19.31 16.97
CA LEU A 509 25.50 -19.89 16.08
C LEU A 509 26.22 -18.81 15.27
N ASP A 510 25.47 -17.88 14.66
CA ASP A 510 26.01 -16.80 13.83
C ASP A 510 26.99 -15.90 14.60
N ILE A 511 26.56 -15.39 15.76
CA ILE A 511 27.32 -14.42 16.56
C ILE A 511 28.59 -15.05 17.11
N ASN A 512 28.49 -16.31 17.51
CA ASN A 512 29.64 -17.06 17.99
C ASN A 512 30.48 -17.65 16.86
N LYS A 513 30.14 -17.43 15.59
CA LYS A 513 30.86 -17.98 14.42
C LYS A 513 31.04 -19.49 14.53
N ILE A 514 29.94 -20.21 14.75
CA ILE A 514 29.90 -21.68 14.85
C ILE A 514 29.27 -22.21 13.58
N ASP A 515 30.10 -22.77 12.70
CA ASP A 515 29.62 -23.47 11.50
C ASP A 515 29.36 -24.94 11.83
N VAL A 516 28.12 -25.38 11.57
CA VAL A 516 27.64 -26.75 11.81
C VAL A 516 27.31 -27.51 10.51
N SER A 517 27.49 -26.90 9.34
CA SER A 517 27.11 -27.50 8.06
C SER A 517 27.93 -28.75 7.76
N GLY A 518 27.27 -29.88 7.47
CA GLY A 518 27.90 -31.18 7.25
C GLY A 518 28.54 -31.81 8.51
N LYS A 519 28.41 -31.19 9.68
CA LYS A 519 29.06 -31.59 10.93
C LYS A 519 28.09 -32.27 11.88
N THR A 520 28.62 -33.08 12.80
CA THR A 520 27.83 -33.80 13.79
C THR A 520 27.51 -32.90 14.98
N ALA A 521 26.22 -32.65 15.20
CA ALA A 521 25.69 -31.89 16.34
C ALA A 521 24.88 -32.80 17.26
N VAL A 522 25.25 -32.85 18.54
CA VAL A 522 24.61 -33.67 19.56
C VAL A 522 23.84 -32.80 20.53
N ILE A 523 22.54 -33.04 20.67
CA ILE A 523 21.67 -32.38 21.65
C ILE A 523 21.47 -33.32 22.84
N LEU A 524 21.82 -32.88 24.04
CA LEU A 524 21.55 -33.59 25.30
C LEU A 524 20.19 -33.15 25.84
N GLY A 525 19.29 -34.11 26.02
CA GLY A 525 17.93 -33.90 26.51
C GLY A 525 16.87 -33.84 25.42
N SER A 526 15.65 -34.20 25.79
CA SER A 526 14.45 -34.19 24.94
C SER A 526 13.38 -33.25 25.51
N GLY A 527 13.80 -32.13 26.09
CA GLY A 527 12.94 -31.14 26.75
C GLY A 527 12.38 -30.07 25.79
N GLY A 528 11.70 -29.07 26.33
CA GLY A 528 10.94 -28.08 25.55
C GLY A 528 11.76 -27.19 24.58
N ALA A 529 13.09 -27.13 24.71
CA ALA A 529 13.96 -26.42 23.76
C ALA A 529 14.50 -27.31 22.63
N GLN A 530 14.46 -28.65 22.80
CA GLN A 530 15.15 -29.57 21.89
C GLN A 530 14.58 -29.54 20.47
N ASN A 531 13.26 -29.51 20.30
CA ASN A 531 12.66 -29.48 18.95
C ASN A 531 13.08 -28.23 18.15
N ALA A 532 13.11 -27.06 18.79
CA ALA A 532 13.50 -25.81 18.15
C ALA A 532 15.00 -25.81 17.76
N VAL A 533 15.87 -26.30 18.65
CA VAL A 533 17.31 -26.44 18.37
C VAL A 533 17.57 -27.47 17.28
N ARG A 534 16.87 -28.61 17.31
CA ARG A 534 16.97 -29.65 16.28
C ARG A 534 16.55 -29.09 14.92
N TYR A 535 15.44 -28.34 14.87
CA TYR A 535 14.98 -27.69 13.64
C TYR A 535 16.03 -26.71 13.08
N ALA A 536 16.57 -25.83 13.93
CA ALA A 536 17.60 -24.86 13.54
C ALA A 536 18.87 -25.54 13.01
N LEU A 537 19.33 -26.62 13.67
CA LEU A 537 20.50 -27.38 13.24
C LEU A 537 20.28 -28.11 11.91
N ILE A 538 19.11 -28.73 11.69
CA ILE A 538 18.78 -29.38 10.42
C ILE A 538 18.72 -28.34 9.29
N LYS A 539 18.10 -27.18 9.55
CA LYS A 539 18.04 -26.07 8.61
C LYS A 539 19.43 -25.52 8.26
N ALA A 540 20.37 -25.55 9.21
CA ALA A 540 21.78 -25.21 9.00
C ALA A 540 22.62 -26.31 8.32
N GLY A 541 22.01 -27.47 7.99
CA GLY A 541 22.66 -28.58 7.31
C GLY A 541 23.52 -29.47 8.21
N ALA A 542 23.27 -29.50 9.52
CA ALA A 542 23.99 -30.36 10.46
C ALA A 542 23.43 -31.80 10.48
N ASN A 543 24.29 -32.76 10.81
CA ASN A 543 23.91 -34.13 11.13
C ASN A 543 23.52 -34.18 12.63
N VAL A 544 22.22 -34.14 12.92
CA VAL A 544 21.71 -33.95 14.29
C VAL A 544 21.39 -35.27 14.99
N ILE A 545 21.95 -35.45 16.18
CA ILE A 545 21.70 -36.59 17.07
C ILE A 545 21.15 -36.06 18.39
N THR A 546 20.07 -36.64 18.90
CA THR A 546 19.54 -36.29 20.24
C THR A 546 19.83 -37.43 21.21
N ALA A 547 20.42 -37.13 22.37
CA ALA A 547 20.67 -38.10 23.43
C ALA A 547 19.72 -37.86 24.61
N SER A 548 18.96 -38.88 25.03
CA SER A 548 18.02 -38.78 26.16
C SER A 548 18.06 -40.00 27.07
N ARG A 549 17.53 -39.85 28.28
CA ARG A 549 17.32 -40.97 29.23
C ARG A 549 16.10 -41.82 28.86
N ASN A 550 15.13 -41.20 28.19
CA ASN A 550 13.89 -41.85 27.77
C ASN A 550 13.97 -42.09 26.25
N ASN A 551 14.35 -43.30 25.84
CA ASN A 551 14.42 -43.71 24.43
C ASN A 551 13.02 -43.80 23.80
N LYS A 552 12.47 -42.68 23.34
CA LYS A 552 11.19 -42.67 22.60
C LYS A 552 11.28 -41.76 21.37
N GLY A 553 11.51 -42.36 20.20
CA GLY A 553 11.39 -41.72 18.89
C GLY A 553 12.54 -42.01 17.93
N ASP A 554 12.31 -41.78 16.64
CA ASP A 554 13.34 -41.90 15.60
C ASP A 554 14.44 -40.85 15.78
N GLY A 555 15.70 -41.29 15.79
CA GLY A 555 16.88 -40.41 15.89
C GLY A 555 17.24 -39.96 17.32
N ILE A 556 16.64 -40.56 18.36
CA ILE A 556 17.04 -40.38 19.76
C ILE A 556 17.84 -41.59 20.23
N ILE A 557 19.06 -41.36 20.72
CA ILE A 557 19.95 -42.38 21.28
C ILE A 557 20.02 -42.28 22.80
N SER A 558 20.43 -43.37 23.45
CA SER A 558 20.76 -43.36 24.87
C SER A 558 22.13 -42.70 25.13
N TYR A 559 22.36 -42.28 26.37
CA TYR A 559 23.69 -41.84 26.81
C TYR A 559 24.76 -42.94 26.75
N ILE A 560 24.36 -44.22 26.66
CA ILE A 560 25.30 -45.33 26.47
C ILE A 560 25.75 -45.38 25.01
N GLU A 561 24.81 -45.27 24.07
CA GLU A 561 25.09 -45.23 22.63
C GLU A 561 25.87 -43.97 22.24
N LEU A 562 25.67 -42.86 22.95
CA LEU A 562 26.42 -41.63 22.77
C LEU A 562 27.95 -41.85 22.87
N LYS A 563 28.39 -42.80 23.70
CA LYS A 563 29.81 -43.12 23.86
C LYS A 563 30.45 -43.70 22.60
N ASN A 564 29.66 -44.27 21.70
CA ASN A 564 30.14 -44.86 20.45
C ASN A 564 30.38 -43.79 19.36
N ILE A 565 29.98 -42.54 19.59
CA ILE A 565 30.28 -41.46 18.65
C ILE A 565 31.77 -41.10 18.75
N GLU A 566 32.48 -41.20 17.63
CA GLU A 566 33.92 -40.89 17.56
C GLU A 566 34.21 -39.39 17.66
N LYS A 567 33.37 -38.56 17.02
CA LYS A 567 33.56 -37.12 16.94
C LYS A 567 32.26 -36.35 17.09
N ILE A 568 32.29 -35.34 17.96
CA ILE A 568 31.20 -34.39 18.15
C ILE A 568 31.72 -33.01 17.75
N ASN A 569 31.15 -32.37 16.74
CA ASN A 569 31.59 -31.03 16.36
C ASN A 569 30.90 -29.97 17.23
N CYS A 570 29.63 -30.20 17.58
CA CYS A 570 28.89 -29.31 18.47
C CYS A 570 28.10 -30.14 19.49
N LEU A 571 28.37 -29.95 20.77
CA LEU A 571 27.63 -30.55 21.88
C LEU A 571 26.73 -29.49 22.50
N ILE A 572 25.42 -29.74 22.56
CA ILE A 572 24.42 -28.79 23.05
C ILE A 572 23.71 -29.38 24.27
N ASN A 573 23.79 -28.72 25.42
CA ASN A 573 22.98 -29.07 26.59
C ASN A 573 21.61 -28.40 26.52
N ALA A 574 20.56 -29.19 26.31
CA ALA A 574 19.16 -28.79 26.40
C ALA A 574 18.45 -29.42 27.63
N THR A 575 19.23 -29.90 28.61
CA THR A 575 18.70 -30.42 29.88
C THR A 575 18.74 -29.35 30.98
N PRO A 576 17.95 -29.50 32.06
CA PRO A 576 18.10 -28.67 33.26
C PRO A 576 19.37 -28.95 34.08
N LEU A 577 20.21 -29.92 33.72
CA LEU A 577 21.47 -30.18 34.45
C LEU A 577 22.45 -29.03 34.19
N GLY A 578 23.05 -28.53 35.25
CA GLY A 578 23.91 -27.35 35.19
C GLY A 578 23.20 -26.04 35.51
N SER A 579 21.90 -26.05 35.85
CA SER A 579 21.15 -24.85 36.27
C SER A 579 20.28 -25.08 37.51
N GLY A 580 19.91 -23.98 38.19
CA GLY A 580 19.00 -24.00 39.35
C GLY A 580 19.42 -24.98 40.45
N LYS A 581 18.49 -25.85 40.88
CA LYS A 581 18.73 -26.90 41.88
C LYS A 581 19.70 -27.99 41.39
N LEU A 582 19.98 -28.05 40.10
CA LEU A 582 20.87 -29.03 39.47
C LEU A 582 22.18 -28.40 38.97
N LYS A 583 22.52 -27.21 39.48
CA LYS A 583 23.71 -26.43 39.08
C LYS A 583 25.04 -27.18 39.19
N ASP A 584 25.13 -28.14 40.12
CA ASP A 584 26.36 -28.89 40.41
C ASP A 584 26.51 -30.16 39.53
N PHE A 585 25.51 -30.48 38.71
CA PHE A 585 25.53 -31.67 37.86
C PHE A 585 25.96 -31.35 36.43
N CYS A 586 26.80 -32.20 35.86
CA CYS A 586 27.21 -32.11 34.46
C CYS A 586 26.35 -33.06 33.60
N PRO A 587 25.78 -32.61 32.47
CA PRO A 587 25.00 -33.44 31.56
C PRO A 587 25.84 -34.40 30.71
N ALA A 588 27.17 -34.23 30.68
CA ALA A 588 28.09 -35.01 29.86
C ALA A 588 29.26 -35.52 30.70
N ASP A 589 29.76 -36.71 30.38
CA ASP A 589 31.00 -37.23 30.95
C ASP A 589 32.24 -36.63 30.27
N ASP A 590 33.40 -36.85 30.87
CA ASP A 590 34.66 -36.28 30.41
C ASP A 590 35.05 -36.76 29.00
N ASP A 591 34.70 -38.00 28.64
CA ASP A 591 34.92 -38.56 27.30
C ASP A 591 34.11 -37.82 26.23
N THR A 592 32.82 -37.62 26.47
CA THR A 592 31.92 -36.86 25.57
C THR A 592 32.43 -35.42 25.37
N ILE A 593 32.89 -34.78 26.44
CA ILE A 593 33.45 -33.42 26.39
C ILE A 593 34.76 -33.41 25.57
N CYS A 594 35.64 -34.39 25.76
CA CYS A 594 36.89 -34.52 25.00
C CYS A 594 36.65 -34.66 23.49
N LYS A 595 35.61 -35.40 23.10
CA LYS A 595 35.21 -35.63 21.69
C LYS A 595 34.61 -34.40 21.02
N SER A 596 34.21 -33.39 21.80
CA SER A 596 33.53 -32.18 21.34
C SER A 596 34.51 -31.09 20.86
N ASP A 597 34.20 -30.37 19.78
CA ASP A 597 34.94 -29.15 19.37
C ASP A 597 34.35 -27.89 20.01
N VAL A 598 33.03 -27.76 19.94
CA VAL A 598 32.25 -26.65 20.50
C VAL A 598 31.22 -27.20 21.49
N ILE A 599 31.05 -26.51 22.60
CA ILE A 599 30.11 -26.86 23.66
C ILE A 599 29.19 -25.66 23.88
N ILE A 600 27.89 -25.88 23.72
CA ILE A 600 26.84 -24.88 23.94
C ILE A 600 26.00 -25.35 25.12
N ASP A 601 25.82 -24.52 26.14
CA ASP A 601 24.87 -24.79 27.22
C ASP A 601 23.71 -23.81 27.11
N LEU A 602 22.50 -24.31 26.84
CA LEU A 602 21.31 -23.44 26.71
C LEU A 602 20.88 -22.85 28.05
N ASN A 603 21.36 -23.42 29.17
CA ASN A 603 21.18 -22.80 30.46
C ASN A 603 22.01 -21.51 30.53
N TYR A 604 21.35 -20.41 30.90
CA TYR A 604 22.00 -19.10 31.01
C TYR A 604 22.49 -18.79 32.44
N SER A 605 21.96 -19.46 33.47
CA SER A 605 22.35 -19.27 34.87
C SER A 605 22.73 -20.61 35.52
N PRO A 606 23.92 -20.74 36.15
CA PRO A 606 24.97 -19.72 36.28
C PRO A 606 25.67 -19.41 34.95
N TYR A 607 26.39 -18.29 34.88
CA TYR A 607 27.08 -17.86 33.65
C TYR A 607 28.06 -18.94 33.12
N TYR A 608 28.76 -19.62 34.03
CA TYR A 608 29.55 -20.81 33.71
C TYR A 608 28.98 -22.03 34.43
N SER A 609 28.21 -22.86 33.71
CA SER A 609 27.78 -24.17 34.19
C SER A 609 28.96 -25.12 34.37
N VAL A 610 28.74 -26.24 35.08
CA VAL A 610 29.77 -27.29 35.23
C VAL A 610 30.24 -27.83 33.88
N LEU A 611 29.33 -27.93 32.90
CA LEU A 611 29.67 -28.33 31.54
C LEU A 611 30.63 -27.35 30.87
N LEU A 612 30.31 -26.05 30.92
CA LEU A 612 31.13 -25.02 30.30
C LEU A 612 32.51 -24.91 30.98
N LYS A 613 32.57 -25.01 32.31
CA LYS A 613 33.83 -25.04 33.08
C LYS A 613 34.74 -26.19 32.62
N LYS A 614 34.21 -27.42 32.61
CA LYS A 614 34.94 -28.61 32.15
C LYS A 614 35.37 -28.50 30.68
N GLY A 615 34.53 -27.90 29.83
CA GLY A 615 34.88 -27.64 28.44
C GLY A 615 36.05 -26.68 28.30
N LEU A 616 36.04 -25.57 29.06
CA LEU A 616 37.12 -24.59 29.07
C LEU A 616 38.44 -25.20 29.59
N ASP A 617 38.38 -25.99 30.67
CA ASP A 617 39.55 -26.70 31.21
C ASP A 617 40.20 -27.65 30.19
N LYS A 618 39.40 -28.16 29.23
CA LYS A 618 39.85 -29.02 28.13
C LYS A 618 40.11 -28.26 26.82
N GLY A 619 40.19 -26.93 26.88
CA GLY A 619 40.50 -26.06 25.73
C GLY A 619 39.42 -26.01 24.66
N LYS A 620 38.17 -26.31 25.00
CA LYS A 620 37.03 -26.30 24.06
C LYS A 620 36.43 -24.91 23.93
N LYS A 621 35.80 -24.64 22.79
CA LYS A 621 35.01 -23.42 22.61
C LYS A 621 33.67 -23.56 23.33
N CYS A 622 33.45 -22.77 24.38
CA CYS A 622 32.26 -22.83 25.22
C CYS A 622 31.37 -21.61 25.00
N VAL A 623 30.06 -21.84 24.81
CA VAL A 623 29.05 -20.78 24.60
C VAL A 623 27.88 -20.97 25.56
N ASN A 624 27.45 -19.89 26.20
CA ASN A 624 26.31 -19.84 27.11
C ASN A 624 25.01 -19.46 26.35
N GLY A 625 23.85 -19.90 26.86
CA GLY A 625 22.53 -19.66 26.29
C GLY A 625 22.01 -18.23 26.31
N ILE A 626 22.72 -17.26 26.92
CA ILE A 626 22.31 -15.83 26.96
C ILE A 626 22.02 -15.29 25.57
N ASP A 627 22.82 -15.62 24.56
CA ASP A 627 22.61 -15.11 23.19
C ASP A 627 21.27 -15.60 22.62
N MET A 628 20.96 -16.89 22.81
CA MET A 628 19.67 -17.44 22.41
C MET A 628 18.50 -16.80 23.18
N LEU A 629 18.68 -16.55 24.48
CA LEU A 629 17.67 -15.89 25.33
C LEU A 629 17.35 -14.47 24.85
N ILE A 630 18.36 -13.70 24.45
CA ILE A 630 18.16 -12.32 24.00
C ILE A 630 17.52 -12.30 22.61
N TYR A 631 18.03 -13.10 21.66
CA TYR A 631 17.52 -13.04 20.29
C TYR A 631 16.12 -13.64 20.11
N GLN A 632 15.75 -14.64 20.91
CA GLN A 632 14.35 -15.11 20.92
C GLN A 632 13.41 -14.00 21.44
N ALA A 633 13.83 -13.22 22.43
CA ALA A 633 13.05 -12.11 22.99
C ALA A 633 12.96 -10.93 22.01
N ILE A 634 14.05 -10.60 21.31
CA ILE A 634 14.06 -9.57 20.26
C ILE A 634 13.09 -9.92 19.14
N LEU A 635 13.08 -11.18 18.68
CA LEU A 635 12.12 -11.61 17.67
C LEU A 635 10.68 -11.58 18.22
N ALA A 636 10.47 -12.01 19.47
CA ALA A 636 9.16 -11.91 20.10
C ALA A 636 8.66 -10.46 20.15
N GLU A 637 9.51 -9.49 20.51
CA GLU A 637 9.16 -8.07 20.52
C GLU A 637 8.80 -7.55 19.13
N ARG A 638 9.52 -8.01 18.09
CA ARG A 638 9.18 -7.70 16.69
C ARG A 638 7.82 -8.26 16.31
N ILE A 639 7.47 -9.45 16.78
CA ILE A 639 6.16 -10.08 16.54
C ILE A 639 5.05 -9.32 17.30
N PHE A 640 5.28 -8.97 18.56
CA PHE A 640 4.29 -8.28 19.40
C PHE A 640 4.01 -6.85 18.92
N LEU A 641 5.07 -6.09 18.58
CA LEU A 641 4.99 -4.65 18.46
C LEU A 641 5.42 -4.12 17.08
N GLY A 642 5.92 -4.98 16.19
CA GLY A 642 6.45 -4.56 14.89
C GLY A 642 7.78 -3.80 14.97
N ILE A 643 8.50 -3.90 16.09
CA ILE A 643 9.71 -3.10 16.37
C ILE A 643 10.96 -3.96 16.28
N ASN A 644 12.02 -3.38 15.71
CA ASN A 644 13.36 -3.99 15.75
C ASN A 644 14.13 -3.50 17.00
N ALA A 645 14.61 -4.44 17.82
CA ALA A 645 15.36 -4.18 19.05
C ALA A 645 16.77 -4.79 19.03
N GLU A 646 17.29 -5.19 17.87
CA GLU A 646 18.65 -5.73 17.73
C GLU A 646 19.74 -4.73 18.18
N ASP A 647 19.49 -3.43 18.07
CA ASP A 647 20.35 -2.34 18.57
C ASP A 647 20.52 -2.36 20.10
N LEU A 648 19.63 -3.03 20.84
CA LEU A 648 19.66 -3.12 22.29
C LEU A 648 20.40 -4.35 22.82
N TYR A 649 20.89 -5.23 21.95
CA TYR A 649 21.53 -6.50 22.32
C TYR A 649 22.62 -6.33 23.40
N GLU A 650 23.60 -5.45 23.19
CA GLU A 650 24.72 -5.26 24.13
C GLU A 650 24.25 -4.73 25.49
N LYS A 651 23.25 -3.85 25.49
CA LYS A 651 22.68 -3.29 26.73
C LYS A 651 21.95 -4.39 27.52
N ILE A 652 21.11 -5.17 26.85
CA ILE A 652 20.39 -6.29 27.46
C ILE A 652 21.38 -7.33 27.99
N LYS A 653 22.39 -7.71 27.19
CA LYS A 653 23.43 -8.67 27.58
C LYS A 653 24.18 -8.23 28.84
N THR A 654 24.52 -6.95 28.92
CA THR A 654 25.20 -6.35 30.07
C THR A 654 24.33 -6.44 31.34
N GLU A 655 23.06 -6.06 31.26
CA GLU A 655 22.16 -6.07 32.42
C GLU A 655 21.79 -7.49 32.88
N ILE A 656 21.54 -8.42 31.94
CA ILE A 656 21.34 -9.84 32.26
C ILE A 656 22.57 -10.41 32.96
N THR A 657 23.77 -10.16 32.43
CA THR A 657 25.02 -10.70 33.00
C THR A 657 25.24 -10.18 34.42
N LYS A 658 24.94 -8.90 34.68
CA LYS A 658 24.96 -8.34 36.04
C LYS A 658 23.95 -9.03 36.97
N SER A 659 22.73 -9.28 36.49
CA SER A 659 21.70 -9.97 37.27
C SER A 659 22.12 -11.38 37.66
N ILE A 660 22.63 -12.16 36.71
CA ILE A 660 23.10 -13.54 36.94
C ILE A 660 24.28 -13.59 37.92
N ASN A 661 25.23 -12.65 37.80
CA ASN A 661 26.40 -12.60 38.68
C ASN A 661 26.05 -12.14 40.10
N ARG A 662 25.01 -11.32 40.30
CA ARG A 662 24.54 -10.93 41.63
C ARG A 662 23.89 -12.07 42.43
N GLU A 663 23.31 -13.06 41.76
CA GLU A 663 22.79 -14.28 42.40
C GLU A 663 23.87 -15.33 42.69
N SER A 664 25.09 -15.12 42.17
CA SER A 664 26.23 -16.02 42.33
C SER A 664 27.18 -15.62 43.47
N ILE A 665 26.88 -14.51 44.17
CA ILE A 665 27.53 -14.00 45.39
C ILE A 665 26.52 -14.15 46.52
#